data_AF-A0A6L8DYW8-F1
#
_entry.id   AF-A0A6L8DYW8-F1
#
_cell.length_a   1.000
_cell.length_b   1.000
_cell.length_c   1.000
_cell.angle_alpha   90.00
_cell.angle_beta   90.00
_cell.angle_gamma   90.00
#
_symmetry.space_group_name_H-M   'P 1'
#
loop_
_entity.id
_entity.type
_entity.pdbx_description
1 polymer ?
#
loop_
_entity_poly.entity_id
_entity_poly.type
_entity_poly.pdbx_seq_one_letter_code
_entity_poly.pdbx_strand_id
1 'polypeptide(L)'
;MNRDAAGRATVRAIRLDGGLRLDGVLDEPVYQTVPPITGFIQQLPDPGAPATERTEAWIMFDDTNVYVSARVWDSAPESRWVANEMRRDTTQLRQNDTFTAFFDTFYDRRNGFNFYTNPLGARSDAQFTNEGNPNNDWNPVWDVRTGRFAGGWTVEMEIPFKTLRYRAEPPHLWGIQLRRAIRRKNEWVYLTRVPISAGGASGAAGIFRVSAAGTLVGLEPPPASRNIEVKPYGIGGIATDLTAEPVVDNERSGNGGIDVKYGITQNLTADFTYNTDFAQVEVDERQVNLTRFPLFFPEKREFFLEGRGIFGFARGGVTRRPAGPGGAAGGIFGDVNVPQLFYSRKIGLEQGRVIPIVGGARVTGKVGPFDVGALNIHAGDEVVSASEPTNFTVVRLRRDMLRRSSIGGMFTNRSVSRVAPGASQAYGVDGTFAFFDSVSLIGYLARTRVPSPEYEGKDTSYQGKFEYAADRYGLQVDHLLVEDNFLPEVGFLRRDNVRRTFVSGRFSPRPQSIESVRQFSLEGSVDYILTADAHELETRQRMVTFQTEFESSGRLSFTATDSYELLVEPFTPPGADFAIPVGGYGFADYQVAYAIGQQRRVNGQVALRRGDYFGGRLTSLDLSQGRIGVLPQMSIEPIVSFNWIDTPYGTFRSNLAVTRVNYAFSPRMFFSGLLQYNSADYSFSSNLRLRWEYSPGSELFVVYTDDRDVTNGFRPNRGLDLRNRGFVVKFNRLFRF
;
A
#
# COMPACT_ATOMS: atom_id res chain seq x y z
N MET A 1 18.86 -26.55 -13.29
CA MET A 1 17.82 -25.59 -13.72
C MET A 1 17.67 -25.70 -15.22
N ASN A 2 16.44 -25.73 -15.73
CA ASN A 2 16.16 -25.71 -17.18
C ASN A 2 15.29 -24.50 -17.52
N ARG A 3 15.39 -23.98 -18.75
CA ARG A 3 14.48 -22.94 -19.25
C ARG A 3 13.64 -23.49 -20.41
N ASP A 4 12.35 -23.19 -20.43
CA ASP A 4 11.49 -23.48 -21.59
C ASP A 4 11.74 -22.49 -22.75
N ALA A 5 11.06 -22.70 -23.88
CA ALA A 5 11.17 -21.83 -25.06
C ALA A 5 10.71 -20.38 -24.81
N ALA A 6 9.90 -20.14 -23.78
CA ALA A 6 9.49 -18.80 -23.34
C ALA A 6 10.48 -18.20 -22.32
N GLY A 7 11.59 -18.89 -22.02
CA GLY A 7 12.61 -18.48 -21.07
C GLY A 7 12.25 -18.72 -19.60
N ARG A 8 11.18 -19.46 -19.31
CA ARG A 8 10.75 -19.74 -17.93
C ARG A 8 11.60 -20.80 -17.28
N ALA A 9 12.16 -20.46 -16.13
CA ALA A 9 13.01 -21.36 -15.35
C ALA A 9 12.16 -22.42 -14.63
N THR A 10 12.60 -23.67 -14.70
CA THR A 10 12.22 -24.74 -13.77
C THR A 10 13.39 -25.02 -12.84
N VAL A 11 13.13 -24.89 -11.54
CA VAL A 11 14.09 -25.13 -10.44
C VAL A 11 13.52 -26.16 -9.47
N ARG A 12 14.39 -26.86 -8.76
CA ARG A 12 14.02 -27.92 -7.83
C ARG A 12 14.33 -27.48 -6.39
N ALA A 13 13.38 -27.66 -5.49
CA ALA A 13 13.60 -27.53 -4.05
C ALA A 13 14.36 -28.76 -3.54
N ILE A 14 15.23 -28.55 -2.56
CA ILE A 14 16.06 -29.60 -1.96
C ILE A 14 15.57 -29.89 -0.55
N ARG A 15 15.27 -31.15 -0.26
CA ARG A 15 14.93 -31.57 1.09
C ARG A 15 16.19 -31.60 1.96
N LEU A 16 16.10 -31.05 3.16
CA LEU A 16 17.13 -31.15 4.19
C LEU A 16 16.70 -32.19 5.23
N ASP A 17 17.65 -33.00 5.70
CA ASP A 17 17.40 -33.98 6.77
C ASP A 17 17.34 -33.33 8.17
N GLY A 18 17.84 -32.10 8.29
CA GLY A 18 17.74 -31.25 9.47
C GLY A 18 17.59 -29.78 9.07
N GLY A 19 17.14 -28.93 10.00
CA GLY A 19 16.97 -27.50 9.74
C GLY A 19 18.28 -26.77 9.41
N LEU A 20 18.16 -25.59 8.81
CA LEU A 20 19.29 -24.71 8.51
C LEU A 20 19.70 -23.91 9.76
N ARG A 21 21.01 -23.75 10.02
CA ARG A 21 21.44 -22.89 11.13
C ARG A 21 21.39 -21.44 10.66
N LEU A 22 20.29 -20.76 10.94
CA LEU A 22 20.07 -19.39 10.48
C LEU A 22 21.04 -18.38 11.13
N ASP A 23 22.20 -18.16 10.50
CA ASP A 23 23.23 -17.22 10.95
C ASP A 23 23.74 -16.29 9.83
N GLY A 24 23.34 -16.54 8.59
CA GLY A 24 23.72 -15.76 7.43
C GLY A 24 25.05 -16.19 6.81
N VAL A 25 25.63 -17.30 7.23
CA VAL A 25 26.86 -17.89 6.68
C VAL A 25 26.50 -19.12 5.86
N LEU A 26 27.02 -19.22 4.63
CA LEU A 26 26.72 -20.35 3.76
C LEU A 26 27.74 -21.48 3.95
N ASP A 27 27.76 -22.12 5.12
CA ASP A 27 28.75 -23.16 5.49
C ASP A 27 28.21 -24.59 5.55
N GLU A 28 26.89 -24.79 5.40
CA GLU A 28 26.28 -26.12 5.37
C GLU A 28 26.69 -26.96 4.15
N PRO A 29 26.74 -28.30 4.28
CA PRO A 29 27.15 -29.22 3.21
C PRO A 29 26.33 -29.09 1.91
N VAL A 30 25.06 -28.68 2.02
CA VAL A 30 24.17 -28.50 0.87
C VAL A 30 24.71 -27.46 -0.12
N TYR A 31 25.38 -26.41 0.36
CA TYR A 31 25.92 -25.35 -0.49
C TYR A 31 27.15 -25.79 -1.31
N GLN A 32 27.79 -26.90 -0.93
CA GLN A 32 28.93 -27.49 -1.63
C GLN A 32 28.53 -28.64 -2.55
N THR A 33 27.46 -29.37 -2.18
CA THR A 33 27.02 -30.58 -2.87
C THR A 33 25.92 -30.31 -3.91
N VAL A 34 25.12 -29.27 -3.72
CA VAL A 34 24.04 -28.90 -4.65
C VAL A 34 24.44 -27.69 -5.49
N PRO A 35 24.44 -27.81 -6.83
CA PRO A 35 24.67 -26.68 -7.71
C PRO A 35 23.65 -25.55 -7.49
N PRO A 36 24.09 -24.28 -7.36
CA PRO A 36 23.17 -23.17 -7.17
C PRO A 36 22.30 -22.90 -8.40
N ILE A 37 21.15 -22.28 -8.15
CA ILE A 37 20.37 -21.57 -9.15
C ILE A 37 21.15 -20.32 -9.57
N THR A 38 21.44 -20.23 -10.88
CA THR A 38 22.23 -19.15 -11.49
C THR A 38 21.58 -18.67 -12.79
N GLY A 39 22.28 -17.82 -13.56
CA GLY A 39 21.82 -17.38 -14.88
C GLY A 39 20.68 -16.36 -14.81
N PHE A 40 20.68 -15.51 -13.79
CA PHE A 40 19.74 -14.41 -13.66
C PHE A 40 19.90 -13.42 -14.83
N ILE A 41 18.79 -12.80 -15.24
CA ILE A 41 18.71 -11.91 -16.39
C ILE A 41 18.10 -10.57 -16.01
N GLN A 42 18.49 -9.52 -16.69
CA GLN A 42 18.00 -8.18 -16.47
C GLN A 42 16.57 -8.01 -17.02
N GLN A 43 15.74 -7.28 -16.27
CA GLN A 43 14.55 -6.62 -16.81
C GLN A 43 14.88 -5.18 -17.22
N LEU A 44 15.74 -4.51 -16.44
CA LEU A 44 16.27 -3.18 -16.71
C LEU A 44 17.75 -3.13 -16.30
N PRO A 45 18.59 -2.34 -16.98
CA PRO A 45 18.26 -1.52 -18.15
C PRO A 45 18.07 -2.32 -19.45
N ASP A 46 18.71 -3.48 -19.60
CA ASP A 46 18.75 -4.23 -20.87
C ASP A 46 17.94 -5.54 -20.81
N PRO A 47 16.66 -5.56 -21.24
CA PRO A 47 15.79 -6.72 -21.06
C PRO A 47 16.34 -8.01 -21.68
N GLY A 48 16.55 -9.02 -20.84
CA GLY A 48 17.04 -10.34 -21.26
C GLY A 48 18.57 -10.49 -21.28
N ALA A 49 19.34 -9.41 -21.10
CA ALA A 49 20.79 -9.49 -20.94
C ALA A 49 21.14 -10.23 -19.63
N PRO A 50 22.32 -10.89 -19.53
CA PRO A 50 22.81 -11.43 -18.28
C PRO A 50 22.91 -10.36 -17.18
N ALA A 51 22.63 -10.71 -15.93
CA ALA A 51 22.87 -9.83 -14.79
C ALA A 51 24.33 -9.36 -14.75
N THR A 52 24.56 -8.07 -14.46
CA THR A 52 25.93 -7.53 -14.42
C THR A 52 26.68 -7.88 -13.13
N GLU A 53 25.97 -8.41 -12.13
CA GLU A 53 26.52 -8.92 -10.87
C GLU A 53 25.99 -10.33 -10.61
N ARG A 54 26.88 -11.28 -10.33
CA ARG A 54 26.52 -12.69 -10.17
C ARG A 54 25.60 -12.90 -8.96
N THR A 55 24.65 -13.82 -9.08
CA THR A 55 23.81 -14.26 -7.96
C THR A 55 23.62 -15.76 -8.04
N GLU A 56 23.79 -16.40 -6.90
CA GLU A 56 23.63 -17.83 -6.68
C GLU A 56 22.56 -18.02 -5.63
N ALA A 57 21.60 -18.91 -5.84
CA ALA A 57 20.52 -19.15 -4.90
C ALA A 57 20.20 -20.63 -4.71
N TRP A 58 19.66 -20.98 -3.55
CA TRP A 58 19.19 -22.32 -3.20
C TRP A 58 17.80 -22.20 -2.61
N ILE A 59 16.92 -23.13 -3.01
CA ILE A 59 15.61 -23.30 -2.40
C ILE A 59 15.62 -24.66 -1.73
N MET A 60 15.41 -24.66 -0.42
CA MET A 60 15.47 -25.87 0.40
C MET A 60 14.21 -25.95 1.26
N PHE A 61 13.95 -27.11 1.86
CA PHE A 61 12.86 -27.27 2.80
C PHE A 61 13.13 -28.44 3.75
N ASP A 62 12.51 -28.40 4.91
CA ASP A 62 12.40 -29.54 5.84
C ASP A 62 10.92 -29.81 6.15
N ASP A 63 10.63 -30.55 7.22
CA ASP A 63 9.26 -30.89 7.60
C ASP A 63 8.43 -29.68 8.11
N THR A 64 9.06 -28.54 8.36
CA THR A 64 8.46 -27.37 9.03
C THR A 64 8.63 -26.06 8.28
N ASN A 65 9.69 -25.91 7.48
CA ASN A 65 10.13 -24.66 6.88
C ASN A 65 10.48 -24.82 5.40
N VAL A 66 10.27 -23.74 4.65
CA VAL A 66 10.94 -23.48 3.37
C VAL A 66 12.07 -22.49 3.61
N TYR A 67 13.24 -22.79 3.06
CA TYR A 67 14.42 -21.94 3.16
C TYR A 67 14.77 -21.36 1.79
N VAL A 68 15.18 -20.09 1.79
CA VAL A 68 15.78 -19.44 0.63
C VAL A 68 17.12 -18.87 1.01
N SER A 69 18.18 -19.39 0.39
CA SER A 69 19.54 -18.90 0.61
C SER A 69 20.10 -18.31 -0.66
N ALA A 70 20.95 -17.29 -0.54
CA ALA A 70 21.62 -16.70 -1.69
C ALA A 70 23.01 -16.18 -1.37
N ARG A 71 23.92 -16.36 -2.34
CA ARG A 71 25.21 -15.67 -2.40
C ARG A 71 25.10 -14.55 -3.44
N VAL A 72 25.17 -13.31 -2.95
CA VAL A 72 24.93 -12.10 -3.74
C VAL A 72 26.26 -11.39 -3.96
N TRP A 73 26.88 -11.62 -5.12
CA TRP A 73 28.18 -11.05 -5.48
C TRP A 73 28.05 -9.59 -5.88
N ASP A 74 28.93 -8.72 -5.43
CA ASP A 74 28.98 -7.33 -5.84
C ASP A 74 30.44 -6.89 -6.05
N SER A 75 30.77 -6.49 -7.28
CA SER A 75 32.10 -6.01 -7.65
C SER A 75 32.49 -4.70 -6.97
N ALA A 76 31.53 -3.95 -6.42
CA ALA A 76 31.80 -2.75 -5.65
C ALA A 76 32.16 -3.08 -4.19
N PRO A 77 33.06 -2.30 -3.56
CA PRO A 77 33.26 -2.40 -2.13
C PRO A 77 31.99 -2.04 -1.36
N GLU A 78 31.84 -2.59 -0.15
CA GLU A 78 30.66 -2.41 0.73
C GLU A 78 30.29 -0.94 0.95
N SER A 79 31.28 -0.05 1.00
CA SER A 79 31.07 1.40 1.14
C SER A 79 30.25 2.05 0.01
N ARG A 80 30.10 1.37 -1.13
CA ARG A 80 29.28 1.83 -2.27
C ARG A 80 27.95 1.08 -2.41
N TRP A 81 27.66 0.09 -1.57
CA TRP A 81 26.35 -0.57 -1.58
C TRP A 81 25.28 0.40 -1.08
N VAL A 82 24.08 0.29 -1.63
CA VAL A 82 22.94 1.10 -1.16
C VAL A 82 22.23 0.33 -0.07
N ALA A 83 22.75 0.46 1.16
CA ALA A 83 22.28 -0.25 2.35
C ALA A 83 22.16 0.74 3.53
N ASN A 84 20.99 1.37 3.68
CA ASN A 84 20.71 2.43 4.66
C ASN A 84 19.30 2.39 5.26
N GLU A 85 18.65 1.23 5.27
CA GLU A 85 17.36 1.01 5.92
C GLU A 85 17.36 -0.36 6.60
N MET A 86 16.99 -0.42 7.88
CA MET A 86 16.92 -1.65 8.69
C MET A 86 15.50 -1.99 9.12
N ARG A 87 14.58 -1.03 9.04
CA ARG A 87 13.20 -1.22 9.48
C ARG A 87 12.45 -2.13 8.54
N ARG A 88 11.61 -2.95 9.15
CA ARG A 88 10.69 -3.85 8.47
C ARG A 88 9.56 -3.07 7.77
N ASP A 89 9.16 -3.56 6.59
CA ASP A 89 7.98 -3.11 5.81
C ASP A 89 7.92 -1.61 5.47
N THR A 90 9.08 -1.00 5.24
CA THR A 90 9.17 0.39 4.77
C THR A 90 9.30 0.48 3.26
N THR A 91 8.71 1.51 2.66
CA THR A 91 8.87 1.75 1.21
C THR A 91 10.33 2.07 0.84
N GLN A 92 11.10 2.60 1.78
CA GLN A 92 12.50 3.00 1.65
C GLN A 92 13.42 1.79 1.54
N LEU A 93 13.08 0.65 2.17
CA LEU A 93 13.81 -0.60 1.97
C LEU A 93 13.85 -1.00 0.49
N ARG A 94 12.81 -0.69 -0.28
CA ARG A 94 12.82 -0.98 -1.72
C ARG A 94 13.92 -0.21 -2.42
N GLN A 95 14.25 1.00 -1.98
CA GLN A 95 15.26 1.88 -2.57
C GLN A 95 16.71 1.41 -2.29
N ASN A 96 16.88 0.28 -1.59
CA ASN A 96 18.17 -0.33 -1.29
C ASN A 96 18.50 -1.50 -2.21
N ASP A 97 19.76 -1.93 -2.19
CA ASP A 97 20.18 -3.21 -2.75
C ASP A 97 19.41 -4.32 -2.03
N THR A 98 18.71 -5.17 -2.78
CA THR A 98 17.82 -6.18 -2.20
C THR A 98 17.90 -7.50 -2.95
N PHE A 99 17.67 -8.58 -2.20
CA PHE A 99 17.38 -9.91 -2.74
C PHE A 99 15.96 -10.31 -2.32
N THR A 100 15.23 -10.93 -3.23
CA THR A 100 13.79 -11.16 -3.10
C THR A 100 13.43 -12.55 -3.58
N ALA A 101 12.59 -13.24 -2.80
CA ALA A 101 11.95 -14.49 -3.14
C ALA A 101 10.44 -14.31 -3.21
N PHE A 102 9.84 -14.74 -4.32
CA PHE A 102 8.40 -14.73 -4.52
C PHE A 102 7.90 -16.16 -4.74
N PHE A 103 6.83 -16.53 -4.04
CA PHE A 103 6.17 -17.83 -4.14
C PHE A 103 4.70 -17.70 -4.54
N ASP A 104 4.30 -18.35 -5.62
CA ASP A 104 2.91 -18.68 -5.94
C ASP A 104 2.65 -20.11 -5.47
N THR A 105 2.16 -20.26 -4.25
CA THR A 105 2.01 -21.55 -3.56
C THR A 105 0.80 -22.38 -4.00
N PHE A 106 -0.08 -21.78 -4.81
CA PHE A 106 -1.24 -22.45 -5.41
C PHE A 106 -1.00 -22.83 -6.88
N TYR A 107 0.06 -22.29 -7.48
CA TYR A 107 0.39 -22.40 -8.89
C TYR A 107 -0.73 -21.90 -9.81
N ASP A 108 -1.50 -20.91 -9.33
CA ASP A 108 -2.61 -20.32 -10.07
C ASP A 108 -2.16 -19.17 -10.98
N ARG A 109 -0.88 -18.82 -10.93
CA ARG A 109 -0.22 -17.79 -11.74
C ARG A 109 -0.77 -16.39 -11.51
N ARG A 110 -1.37 -16.15 -10.33
CA ARG A 110 -2.12 -14.94 -10.00
C ARG A 110 -1.82 -14.44 -8.59
N ASN A 111 -1.78 -15.34 -7.63
CA ASN A 111 -1.63 -15.03 -6.22
C ASN A 111 -0.23 -15.43 -5.74
N GLY A 112 0.23 -14.83 -4.66
CA GLY A 112 1.49 -15.26 -4.07
C GLY A 112 2.00 -14.38 -2.94
N PHE A 113 3.19 -14.71 -2.48
CA PHE A 113 3.84 -14.10 -1.33
C PHE A 113 5.24 -13.67 -1.73
N ASN A 114 5.62 -12.46 -1.34
CA ASN A 114 6.93 -11.91 -1.60
C ASN A 114 7.66 -11.70 -0.29
N PHE A 115 8.92 -12.11 -0.22
CA PHE A 115 9.81 -11.94 0.91
C PHE A 115 11.11 -11.33 0.40
N TYR A 116 11.59 -10.24 1.01
CA TYR A 116 12.84 -9.64 0.58
C TYR A 116 13.62 -9.03 1.72
N THR A 117 14.94 -8.99 1.52
CA THR A 117 15.90 -8.46 2.47
C THR A 117 16.97 -7.64 1.76
N ASN A 118 17.74 -6.88 2.53
CA ASN A 118 18.91 -6.15 2.08
C ASN A 118 20.15 -6.64 2.86
N PRO A 119 21.36 -6.15 2.54
CA PRO A 119 22.55 -6.54 3.29
C PRO A 119 22.47 -6.27 4.79
N LEU A 120 21.63 -5.36 5.30
CA LEU A 120 21.55 -5.06 6.73
C LEU A 120 20.62 -6.01 7.50
N GLY A 121 20.06 -7.03 6.86
CA GLY A 121 19.08 -7.93 7.46
C GLY A 121 17.71 -7.29 7.67
N ALA A 122 17.46 -6.11 7.06
CA ALA A 122 16.12 -5.56 6.99
C ALA A 122 15.21 -6.53 6.25
N ARG A 123 13.95 -6.61 6.61
CA ARG A 123 13.02 -7.58 6.02
C ARG A 123 11.73 -6.91 5.59
N SER A 124 11.14 -7.36 4.51
CA SER A 124 9.79 -6.95 4.15
C SER A 124 9.08 -8.03 3.37
N ASP A 125 7.76 -8.00 3.48
CA ASP A 125 6.88 -8.99 2.90
C ASP A 125 5.65 -8.32 2.26
N ALA A 126 4.97 -9.08 1.40
CA ALA A 126 3.71 -8.66 0.82
C ALA A 126 2.93 -9.87 0.31
N GLN A 127 1.60 -9.81 0.47
CA GLN A 127 0.67 -10.73 -0.16
C GLN A 127 0.14 -10.13 -1.46
N PHE A 128 0.11 -10.94 -2.52
CA PHE A 128 -0.38 -10.58 -3.84
C PHE A 128 -1.68 -11.29 -4.14
N THR A 129 -2.61 -10.54 -4.73
CA THR A 129 -3.87 -11.09 -5.23
C THR A 129 -4.06 -10.69 -6.70
N ASN A 130 -4.29 -11.67 -7.56
CA ASN A 130 -4.63 -11.51 -8.97
C ASN A 130 -3.67 -10.61 -9.80
N GLU A 131 -2.36 -10.84 -9.69
CA GLU A 131 -1.28 -10.05 -10.35
C GLU A 131 -1.36 -8.53 -10.08
N GLY A 132 -2.08 -8.13 -9.03
CA GLY A 132 -2.47 -6.75 -8.80
C GLY A 132 -1.84 -6.16 -7.54
N ASN A 133 -2.66 -5.41 -6.82
CA ASN A 133 -2.24 -4.54 -5.74
C ASN A 133 -1.62 -5.32 -4.55
N PRO A 134 -0.31 -5.16 -4.26
CA PRO A 134 0.31 -5.80 -3.11
C PRO A 134 -0.30 -5.33 -1.79
N ASN A 135 -0.65 -6.28 -0.94
CA ASN A 135 -0.87 -6.03 0.47
C ASN A 135 0.47 -6.02 1.21
N ASN A 136 1.07 -4.83 1.32
CA ASN A 136 2.33 -4.62 2.06
C ASN A 136 2.13 -4.53 3.58
N ASP A 137 0.88 -4.56 4.05
CA ASP A 137 0.57 -4.58 5.48
C ASP A 137 0.37 -6.02 5.98
N TRP A 138 0.37 -7.03 5.09
CA TRP A 138 0.39 -8.43 5.49
C TRP A 138 1.72 -8.76 6.15
N ASN A 139 1.70 -9.08 7.45
CA ASN A 139 2.88 -9.17 8.31
C ASN A 139 3.09 -10.61 8.84
N PRO A 140 3.55 -11.57 8.01
CA PRO A 140 3.75 -12.98 8.36
C PRO A 140 4.88 -13.23 9.36
N VAL A 141 4.90 -14.46 9.91
CA VAL A 141 6.02 -14.97 10.73
C VAL A 141 7.07 -15.62 9.83
N TRP A 142 8.28 -15.03 9.76
CA TRP A 142 9.47 -15.57 9.10
C TRP A 142 10.73 -14.89 9.66
N ASP A 143 11.91 -15.49 9.47
CA ASP A 143 13.19 -14.90 9.90
C ASP A 143 14.20 -14.83 8.75
N VAL A 144 15.19 -13.96 8.90
CA VAL A 144 16.27 -13.78 7.93
C VAL A 144 17.57 -13.40 8.62
N ARG A 145 18.68 -13.96 8.13
CA ARG A 145 20.03 -13.53 8.47
C ARG A 145 20.82 -13.22 7.20
N THR A 146 21.74 -12.27 7.34
CA THR A 146 22.60 -11.85 6.25
C THR A 146 24.03 -11.72 6.74
N GLY A 147 24.98 -12.24 5.96
CA GLY A 147 26.41 -12.19 6.25
C GLY A 147 27.16 -11.36 5.21
N ARG A 148 28.45 -11.12 5.47
CA ARG A 148 29.38 -10.51 4.50
C ARG A 148 30.46 -11.50 4.16
N PHE A 149 30.94 -11.43 2.93
CA PHE A 149 32.14 -12.14 2.50
C PHE A 149 32.91 -11.29 1.50
N ALA A 150 34.14 -11.70 1.17
CA ALA A 150 34.95 -11.01 0.17
C ALA A 150 34.23 -11.04 -1.20
N GLY A 151 33.77 -9.88 -1.66
CA GLY A 151 33.09 -9.72 -2.95
C GLY A 151 31.56 -9.80 -2.89
N GLY A 152 30.93 -9.75 -1.71
CA GLY A 152 29.46 -9.68 -1.63
C GLY A 152 28.88 -9.94 -0.25
N TRP A 153 27.60 -10.31 -0.24
CA TRP A 153 26.84 -10.62 0.96
C TRP A 153 25.96 -11.86 0.77
N THR A 154 25.56 -12.46 1.87
CA THR A 154 24.80 -13.72 1.91
C THR A 154 23.42 -13.48 2.51
N VAL A 155 22.49 -14.35 2.15
CA VAL A 155 21.11 -14.35 2.61
C VAL A 155 20.74 -15.75 3.04
N GLU A 156 20.05 -15.86 4.16
CA GLU A 156 19.32 -17.06 4.56
C GLU A 156 17.96 -16.61 5.09
N MET A 157 16.88 -17.04 4.43
CA MET A 157 15.50 -16.82 4.84
C MET A 157 14.91 -18.14 5.34
N GLU A 158 14.23 -18.10 6.48
CA GLU A 158 13.45 -19.21 7.04
C GLU A 158 11.96 -18.83 7.04
N ILE A 159 11.17 -19.55 6.26
CA ILE A 159 9.73 -19.31 6.08
C ILE A 159 8.96 -20.57 6.50
N PRO A 160 8.32 -20.57 7.69
CA PRO A 160 7.52 -21.70 8.14
C PRO A 160 6.39 -22.03 7.17
N PHE A 161 6.14 -23.32 6.89
CA PHE A 161 4.99 -23.73 6.09
C PHE A 161 3.67 -23.23 6.69
N LYS A 162 3.58 -23.19 8.03
CA LYS A 162 2.40 -22.67 8.74
C LYS A 162 2.08 -21.20 8.42
N THR A 163 3.07 -20.44 7.93
CA THR A 163 2.91 -19.04 7.53
C THR A 163 2.29 -18.90 6.13
N LEU A 164 2.42 -19.94 5.30
CA LEU A 164 1.97 -19.94 3.92
C LEU A 164 0.66 -20.72 3.80
N ARG A 165 -0.26 -20.21 2.98
CA ARG A 165 -1.38 -21.01 2.46
C ARG A 165 -0.87 -21.69 1.19
N TYR A 166 -1.16 -22.98 0.99
CA TYR A 166 -0.62 -23.73 -0.16
C TYR A 166 -1.50 -24.91 -0.53
N ARG A 167 -1.43 -25.33 -1.81
CA ARG A 167 -2.23 -26.44 -2.31
C ARG A 167 -1.97 -27.73 -1.54
N ALA A 168 -3.04 -28.30 -1.00
CA ALA A 168 -3.05 -29.55 -0.22
C ALA A 168 -2.72 -30.81 -1.03
N GLU A 169 -3.11 -30.85 -2.30
CA GLU A 169 -3.03 -32.06 -3.13
C GLU A 169 -1.82 -32.03 -4.08
N PRO A 170 -1.14 -33.18 -4.28
CA PRO A 170 -0.13 -33.34 -5.31
C PRO A 170 -0.68 -33.08 -6.74
N PRO A 171 0.19 -32.70 -7.69
CA PRO A 171 1.59 -32.34 -7.50
C PRO A 171 1.76 -30.98 -6.80
N HIS A 172 2.68 -30.89 -5.85
CA HIS A 172 3.03 -29.64 -5.15
C HIS A 172 3.97 -28.79 -6.03
N LEU A 173 3.39 -28.22 -7.09
CA LEU A 173 4.05 -27.22 -7.92
C LEU A 173 3.83 -25.86 -7.30
N TRP A 174 4.89 -25.06 -7.15
CA TRP A 174 4.79 -23.64 -6.81
C TRP A 174 5.35 -22.79 -7.96
N GLY A 175 4.85 -21.58 -8.13
CA GLY A 175 5.51 -20.58 -8.95
C GLY A 175 6.63 -19.94 -8.13
N ILE A 176 7.77 -19.66 -8.77
CA ILE A 176 8.93 -19.05 -8.11
C ILE A 176 9.51 -17.92 -8.96
N GLN A 177 9.77 -16.79 -8.33
CA GLN A 177 10.55 -15.73 -8.94
C GLN A 177 11.56 -15.22 -7.91
N LEU A 178 12.82 -15.17 -8.33
CA LEU A 178 13.88 -14.56 -7.53
C LEU A 178 14.25 -13.24 -8.19
N ARG A 179 14.44 -12.20 -7.40
CA ARG A 179 14.81 -10.87 -7.90
C ARG A 179 15.98 -10.31 -7.11
N ARG A 180 16.90 -9.65 -7.82
CA ARG A 180 17.92 -8.79 -7.23
C ARG A 180 17.73 -7.35 -7.74
N ALA A 181 17.81 -6.38 -6.83
CA ALA A 181 17.94 -4.97 -7.17
C ALA A 181 19.36 -4.52 -6.90
N ILE A 182 20.01 -3.89 -7.89
CA ILE A 182 21.35 -3.30 -7.75
C ILE A 182 21.20 -1.80 -7.97
N ARG A 183 20.96 -1.08 -6.88
CA ARG A 183 20.47 0.30 -6.91
C ARG A 183 21.48 1.28 -7.46
N ARG A 184 22.78 1.10 -7.19
CA ARG A 184 23.82 1.96 -7.76
C ARG A 184 23.88 1.90 -9.30
N LYS A 185 23.50 0.76 -9.89
CA LYS A 185 23.43 0.52 -11.34
C LYS A 185 22.04 0.77 -11.91
N ASN A 186 21.06 1.07 -11.04
CA ASN A 186 19.65 1.14 -11.40
C ASN A 186 19.20 -0.12 -12.19
N GLU A 187 19.69 -1.28 -11.78
CA GLU A 187 19.51 -2.57 -12.46
C GLU A 187 18.55 -3.47 -11.68
N TRP A 188 17.64 -4.11 -12.42
CA TRP A 188 16.65 -5.03 -11.90
C TRP A 188 16.80 -6.37 -12.56
N VAL A 189 17.05 -7.39 -11.76
CA VAL A 189 17.48 -8.71 -12.19
C VAL A 189 16.49 -9.75 -11.71
N TYR A 190 16.15 -10.72 -12.56
CA TYR A 190 15.16 -11.76 -12.30
C TYR A 190 15.65 -13.14 -12.70
N LEU A 191 15.14 -14.18 -12.03
CA LEU A 191 15.38 -15.57 -12.40
C LEU A 191 14.70 -15.90 -13.73
N THR A 192 13.42 -15.53 -13.89
CA THR A 192 12.66 -15.74 -15.13
C THR A 192 12.35 -14.40 -15.79
N ARG A 193 12.33 -14.37 -17.13
CA ARG A 193 12.04 -13.16 -17.92
C ARG A 193 10.71 -12.54 -17.50
N VAL A 194 10.77 -11.27 -17.14
CA VAL A 194 9.59 -10.42 -16.90
C VAL A 194 9.50 -9.40 -18.03
N PRO A 195 8.32 -9.23 -18.68
CA PRO A 195 8.15 -8.19 -19.70
C PRO A 195 8.51 -6.80 -19.15
N ILE A 196 9.15 -5.97 -19.96
CA ILE A 196 9.51 -4.61 -19.56
C ILE A 196 8.27 -3.76 -19.21
N SER A 197 7.13 -4.01 -19.87
CA SER A 197 5.84 -3.39 -19.55
C SER A 197 5.35 -3.64 -18.12
N ALA A 198 5.84 -4.69 -17.46
CA ALA A 198 5.51 -4.99 -16.07
C ALA A 198 6.44 -4.28 -15.07
N GLY A 199 7.57 -3.71 -15.49
CA GLY A 199 8.54 -3.08 -14.60
C GLY A 199 8.04 -1.81 -13.91
N GLY A 200 7.05 -1.13 -14.51
CA GLY A 200 6.65 0.22 -14.12
C GLY A 200 7.79 1.24 -14.30
N ALA A 201 7.55 2.53 -14.01
CA ALA A 201 8.55 3.58 -14.25
C ALA A 201 9.76 3.60 -13.29
N SER A 202 9.96 2.53 -12.52
CA SER A 202 11.13 2.38 -11.64
C SER A 202 11.69 0.96 -11.62
N GLY A 203 11.19 0.06 -12.47
CA GLY A 203 11.56 -1.37 -12.53
C GLY A 203 11.02 -2.25 -11.40
N ALA A 204 10.69 -1.68 -10.25
CA ALA A 204 10.33 -2.44 -9.06
C ALA A 204 9.07 -3.30 -9.20
N ALA A 205 8.16 -2.94 -10.11
CA ALA A 205 6.85 -3.58 -10.24
C ALA A 205 6.89 -4.91 -10.99
N GLY A 206 8.02 -5.27 -11.63
CA GLY A 206 8.12 -6.51 -12.41
C GLY A 206 7.83 -7.78 -11.60
N ILE A 207 8.11 -7.74 -10.29
CA ILE A 207 7.83 -8.87 -9.38
C ILE A 207 6.33 -9.14 -9.21
N PHE A 208 5.46 -8.18 -9.57
CA PHE A 208 4.00 -8.32 -9.46
C PHE A 208 3.41 -9.17 -10.60
N ARG A 209 4.18 -9.44 -11.66
CA ARG A 209 3.75 -10.27 -12.79
C ARG A 209 3.90 -11.76 -12.46
N VAL A 210 3.01 -12.26 -11.61
CA VAL A 210 3.03 -13.66 -11.11
C VAL A 210 3.00 -14.70 -12.23
N SER A 211 2.28 -14.41 -13.32
CA SER A 211 2.19 -15.26 -14.52
C SER A 211 3.51 -15.42 -15.28
N ALA A 212 4.50 -14.57 -15.01
CA ALA A 212 5.85 -14.68 -15.54
C ALA A 212 6.80 -15.46 -14.60
N ALA A 213 6.35 -15.92 -13.44
CA ALA A 213 7.21 -16.70 -12.54
C ALA A 213 7.70 -18.01 -13.18
N GLY A 214 8.83 -18.52 -12.72
CA GLY A 214 9.29 -19.89 -13.00
C GLY A 214 8.43 -20.94 -12.29
N THR A 215 8.87 -22.19 -12.36
CA THR A 215 8.23 -23.34 -11.72
C THR A 215 9.20 -23.97 -10.71
N LEU A 216 8.74 -24.12 -9.47
CA LEU A 216 9.42 -24.84 -8.41
C LEU A 216 8.82 -26.25 -8.30
N VAL A 217 9.69 -27.25 -8.40
CA VAL A 217 9.32 -28.68 -8.29
C VAL A 217 10.05 -29.35 -7.13
N GLY A 218 9.59 -30.52 -6.71
CA GLY A 218 10.26 -31.32 -5.68
C GLY A 218 10.02 -30.86 -4.25
N LEU A 219 9.04 -29.97 -4.02
CA LEU A 219 8.54 -29.67 -2.69
C LEU A 219 7.65 -30.80 -2.18
N GLU A 220 7.83 -31.15 -0.92
CA GLU A 220 7.00 -32.11 -0.18
C GLU A 220 6.54 -31.41 1.11
N PRO A 221 5.58 -30.46 1.01
CA PRO A 221 5.11 -29.73 2.17
C PRO A 221 4.44 -30.68 3.17
N PRO A 222 4.47 -30.37 4.48
CA PRO A 222 3.84 -31.21 5.48
C PRO A 222 2.34 -31.36 5.22
N PRO A 223 1.76 -32.53 5.56
CA PRO A 223 0.32 -32.76 5.45
C PRO A 223 -0.46 -31.74 6.30
N ALA A 224 -1.75 -31.57 6.01
CA ALA A 224 -2.61 -30.58 6.69
C ALA A 224 -2.47 -30.64 8.22
N SER A 225 -1.73 -29.72 8.83
CA SER A 225 -1.80 -29.47 10.26
C SER A 225 -2.88 -28.44 10.53
N ARG A 226 -3.67 -28.64 11.59
CA ARG A 226 -4.59 -27.62 12.11
C ARG A 226 -3.75 -26.45 12.61
N ASN A 227 -3.47 -25.49 11.74
CA ASN A 227 -2.72 -24.30 12.11
C ASN A 227 -3.64 -23.42 12.95
N ILE A 228 -3.38 -23.40 14.25
CA ILE A 228 -4.08 -22.53 15.19
C ILE A 228 -3.09 -21.47 15.66
N GLU A 229 -3.41 -20.20 15.39
CA GLU A 229 -2.66 -19.07 15.93
C GLU A 229 -3.54 -18.33 16.91
N VAL A 230 -3.01 -18.03 18.09
CA VAL A 230 -3.72 -17.29 19.14
C VAL A 230 -2.86 -16.10 19.53
N LYS A 231 -3.43 -14.90 19.47
CA LYS A 231 -2.73 -13.65 19.73
C LYS A 231 -3.53 -12.79 20.71
N PRO A 232 -3.39 -13.02 22.03
CA PRO A 232 -3.87 -12.07 23.02
C PRO A 232 -3.05 -10.77 22.95
N TYR A 233 -3.70 -9.66 23.26
CA TYR A 233 -3.05 -8.38 23.45
C TYR A 233 -3.63 -7.65 24.67
N GLY A 234 -2.81 -6.77 25.24
CA GLY A 234 -3.22 -5.82 26.26
C GLY A 234 -2.67 -4.44 25.92
N ILE A 235 -3.46 -3.42 26.22
CA ILE A 235 -3.08 -2.02 26.05
C ILE A 235 -3.46 -1.24 27.29
N GLY A 236 -2.57 -0.36 27.73
CA GLY A 236 -2.82 0.59 28.79
C GLY A 236 -2.34 1.96 28.37
N GLY A 237 -3.04 3.00 28.79
CA GLY A 237 -2.66 4.36 28.46
C GLY A 237 -3.15 5.38 29.46
N ILE A 238 -2.61 6.58 29.29
CA ILE A 238 -3.06 7.79 29.95
C ILE A 238 -3.18 8.89 28.91
N ALA A 239 -4.32 9.57 28.88
CA ALA A 239 -4.60 10.62 27.92
C ALA A 239 -5.04 11.91 28.62
N THR A 240 -4.76 13.04 27.99
CA THR A 240 -5.31 14.34 28.33
C THR A 240 -5.77 14.96 27.03
N ASP A 241 -7.00 15.42 26.96
CA ASP A 241 -7.54 16.18 25.85
C ASP A 241 -8.28 17.40 26.41
N LEU A 242 -7.62 18.56 26.31
CA LEU A 242 -8.14 19.85 26.76
C LEU A 242 -9.09 20.48 25.74
N THR A 243 -9.21 19.88 24.55
CA THR A 243 -10.14 20.31 23.49
C THR A 243 -11.42 19.48 23.45
N ALA A 244 -11.49 18.39 24.21
CA ALA A 244 -12.69 17.58 24.34
C ALA A 244 -13.76 18.27 25.20
N GLU A 245 -15.02 18.00 24.90
CA GLU A 245 -16.16 18.38 25.74
C GLU A 245 -16.90 17.11 26.20
N PRO A 246 -16.85 16.74 27.49
CA PRO A 246 -16.08 17.37 28.58
C PRO A 246 -14.56 17.17 28.45
N VAL A 247 -13.78 18.04 29.10
CA VAL A 247 -12.32 17.96 29.13
C VAL A 247 -11.87 16.65 29.76
N VAL A 248 -10.90 16.01 29.11
CA VAL A 248 -10.25 14.79 29.58
C VAL A 248 -8.91 15.16 30.21
N ASP A 249 -8.72 14.89 31.51
CA ASP A 249 -7.44 15.14 32.19
C ASP A 249 -6.89 13.87 32.84
N ASN A 250 -5.70 13.47 32.42
CA ASN A 250 -4.96 12.30 32.90
C ASN A 250 -5.82 11.03 33.04
N GLU A 251 -6.78 10.86 32.13
CA GLU A 251 -7.69 9.73 32.13
C GLU A 251 -6.90 8.47 31.79
N ARG A 252 -7.04 7.46 32.64
CA ARG A 252 -6.40 6.17 32.45
C ARG A 252 -7.33 5.27 31.67
N SER A 253 -6.80 4.63 30.64
CA SER A 253 -7.52 3.65 29.85
C SER A 253 -6.78 2.32 29.86
N GLY A 254 -7.54 1.23 29.74
CA GLY A 254 -7.02 -0.11 29.65
C GLY A 254 -7.96 -0.95 28.81
N ASN A 255 -7.40 -1.72 27.88
CA ASN A 255 -8.18 -2.65 27.08
C ASN A 255 -7.39 -3.92 26.78
N GLY A 256 -8.09 -4.98 26.40
CA GLY A 256 -7.47 -6.24 26.02
C GLY A 256 -8.40 -7.09 25.17
N GLY A 257 -7.81 -7.83 24.25
CA GLY A 257 -8.57 -8.65 23.32
C GLY A 257 -7.74 -9.84 22.85
N ILE A 258 -8.37 -10.63 21.98
CA ILE A 258 -7.77 -11.85 21.48
C ILE A 258 -8.17 -12.06 20.03
N ASP A 259 -7.17 -12.35 19.21
CA ASP A 259 -7.36 -12.79 17.84
C ASP A 259 -6.99 -14.27 17.74
N VAL A 260 -7.84 -15.05 17.06
CA VAL A 260 -7.64 -16.48 16.82
C VAL A 260 -7.72 -16.74 15.33
N LYS A 261 -6.72 -17.42 14.79
CA LYS A 261 -6.70 -17.92 13.42
C LYS A 261 -6.77 -19.43 13.43
N TYR A 262 -7.64 -19.98 12.59
CA TYR A 262 -7.87 -21.40 12.44
C TYR A 262 -7.82 -21.78 10.96
N GLY A 263 -6.81 -22.56 10.56
CA GLY A 263 -6.75 -23.17 9.23
C GLY A 263 -7.80 -24.27 9.09
N ILE A 264 -8.93 -23.99 8.43
CA ILE A 264 -9.96 -24.99 8.11
C ILE A 264 -9.36 -26.03 7.15
N THR A 265 -8.66 -25.56 6.12
CA THR A 265 -7.84 -26.35 5.20
C THR A 265 -6.55 -25.58 4.91
N GLN A 266 -5.59 -26.15 4.17
CA GLN A 266 -4.38 -25.42 3.74
C GLN A 266 -4.68 -24.20 2.84
N ASN A 267 -5.90 -24.14 2.31
CA ASN A 267 -6.35 -23.11 1.38
C ASN A 267 -7.42 -22.18 1.98
N LEU A 268 -7.99 -22.51 3.14
CA LEU A 268 -9.14 -21.81 3.74
C LEU A 268 -8.90 -21.55 5.23
N THR A 269 -9.03 -20.30 5.64
CA THR A 269 -8.73 -19.85 7.02
C THR A 269 -9.93 -19.14 7.60
N ALA A 270 -10.23 -19.44 8.87
CA ALA A 270 -11.14 -18.66 9.70
C ALA A 270 -10.34 -17.78 10.67
N ASP A 271 -10.64 -16.49 10.70
CA ASP A 271 -10.13 -15.53 11.68
C ASP A 271 -11.29 -15.14 12.61
N PHE A 272 -11.03 -15.10 13.91
CA PHE A 272 -11.94 -14.65 14.93
C PHE A 272 -11.27 -13.55 15.74
N THR A 273 -12.01 -12.51 16.07
CA THR A 273 -11.56 -11.43 16.94
C THR A 273 -12.58 -11.21 18.04
N TYR A 274 -12.10 -10.99 19.25
CA TYR A 274 -12.90 -10.52 20.37
C TYR A 274 -12.24 -9.28 20.95
N ASN A 275 -13.02 -8.20 21.05
CA ASN A 275 -12.56 -6.87 21.44
C ASN A 275 -11.37 -6.44 20.59
N THR A 276 -11.62 -6.23 19.29
CA THR A 276 -10.53 -5.97 18.33
C THR A 276 -9.81 -4.67 18.66
N ASP A 277 -8.51 -4.62 18.44
CA ASP A 277 -7.74 -3.42 18.76
C ASP A 277 -7.99 -2.30 17.75
N PHE A 278 -8.50 -1.17 18.23
CA PHE A 278 -8.59 0.09 17.47
C PHE A 278 -7.42 1.02 17.68
N ALA A 279 -6.65 0.82 18.76
CA ALA A 279 -5.53 1.65 19.11
C ALA A 279 -4.38 1.37 18.13
N GLN A 280 -4.47 2.06 17.00
CA GLN A 280 -3.38 2.17 16.07
C GLN A 280 -2.32 3.03 16.75
N VAL A 281 -1.20 2.39 17.09
CA VAL A 281 -0.03 3.09 17.63
C VAL A 281 0.69 3.94 16.56
N GLU A 282 0.17 3.99 15.33
CA GLU A 282 0.60 4.89 14.26
C GLU A 282 -0.41 6.04 14.13
N VAL A 283 0.05 7.26 14.36
CA VAL A 283 -0.70 8.48 14.05
C VAL A 283 -0.60 8.75 12.56
N ASP A 284 -1.74 8.99 11.91
CA ASP A 284 -1.79 9.39 10.50
C ASP A 284 -1.02 10.72 10.30
N GLU A 285 -0.19 10.78 9.26
CA GLU A 285 0.53 12.01 8.91
C GLU A 285 -0.47 13.10 8.51
N ARG A 286 -0.37 14.31 9.09
CA ARG A 286 -1.23 15.42 8.66
C ARG A 286 -0.86 15.82 7.23
N GLN A 287 -1.88 15.96 6.39
CA GLN A 287 -1.73 16.41 5.01
C GLN A 287 -2.48 17.72 4.83
N VAL A 288 -1.85 18.69 4.17
CA VAL A 288 -2.54 19.92 3.75
C VAL A 288 -3.44 19.55 2.58
N ASN A 289 -4.75 19.56 2.85
CA ASN A 289 -5.76 19.28 1.84
C ASN A 289 -6.42 20.58 1.37
N LEU A 290 -5.92 21.16 0.28
CA LEU A 290 -6.48 22.38 -0.30
C LEU A 290 -7.72 22.13 -1.20
N THR A 291 -8.26 20.90 -1.16
CA THR A 291 -9.44 20.50 -1.93
C THR A 291 -10.65 20.34 -1.02
N ARG A 292 -11.86 20.42 -1.57
CA ARG A 292 -13.12 20.26 -0.83
C ARG A 292 -13.46 18.81 -0.41
N PHE A 293 -12.59 17.84 -0.65
CA PHE A 293 -12.92 16.42 -0.49
C PHE A 293 -12.22 15.77 0.69
N PRO A 294 -12.85 14.80 1.37
CA PRO A 294 -12.22 14.09 2.48
C PRO A 294 -11.04 13.22 2.00
N LEU A 295 -10.07 13.02 2.90
CA LEU A 295 -8.92 12.15 2.67
C LEU A 295 -9.30 10.67 2.84
N PHE A 296 -8.66 9.79 2.07
CA PHE A 296 -8.79 8.33 2.18
C PHE A 296 -7.64 7.77 3.03
N PHE A 297 -7.97 7.01 4.08
CA PHE A 297 -6.97 6.38 4.96
C PHE A 297 -6.91 4.85 4.74
N PRO A 298 -5.71 4.22 4.70
CA PRO A 298 -5.59 2.78 4.58
C PRO A 298 -6.04 2.04 5.86
N GLU A 299 -6.44 0.77 5.72
CA GLU A 299 -6.66 -0.12 6.86
C GLU A 299 -5.33 -0.58 7.47
N LYS A 300 -5.26 -0.68 8.80
CA LYS A 300 -4.06 -1.10 9.54
C LYS A 300 -4.32 -2.16 10.61
N ARG A 301 -5.57 -2.49 10.89
CA ARG A 301 -5.92 -3.52 11.89
C ARG A 301 -5.70 -4.91 11.30
N GLU A 302 -4.89 -5.73 11.96
CA GLU A 302 -4.44 -7.04 11.47
C GLU A 302 -5.60 -7.96 11.02
N PHE A 303 -6.70 -7.99 11.78
CA PHE A 303 -7.90 -8.76 11.46
C PHE A 303 -8.45 -8.50 10.04
N PHE A 304 -8.28 -7.30 9.50
CA PHE A 304 -8.77 -6.92 8.18
C PHE A 304 -7.71 -7.02 7.07
N LEU A 305 -6.44 -7.22 7.43
CA LEU A 305 -5.32 -7.10 6.48
C LEU A 305 -5.12 -8.38 5.66
N GLU A 306 -4.95 -9.54 6.30
CA GLU A 306 -4.69 -10.78 5.58
C GLU A 306 -5.89 -11.12 4.67
N GLY A 307 -5.65 -11.51 3.41
CA GLY A 307 -6.74 -11.85 2.49
C GLY A 307 -7.63 -10.69 2.06
N ARG A 308 -7.30 -9.42 2.41
CA ARG A 308 -8.10 -8.23 2.03
C ARG A 308 -8.35 -8.13 0.53
N GLY A 309 -7.42 -8.63 -0.29
CA GLY A 309 -7.52 -8.66 -1.75
C GLY A 309 -8.69 -9.51 -2.27
N ILE A 310 -9.20 -10.46 -1.48
CA ILE A 310 -10.39 -11.26 -1.83
C ILE A 310 -11.64 -10.38 -1.82
N PHE A 311 -11.77 -9.48 -0.85
CA PHE A 311 -12.86 -8.49 -0.76
C PHE A 311 -12.68 -7.29 -1.70
N GLY A 312 -11.72 -7.33 -2.63
CA GLY A 312 -11.64 -6.35 -3.70
C GLY A 312 -12.84 -6.48 -4.66
N PHE A 313 -13.58 -5.39 -4.85
CA PHE A 313 -14.64 -5.26 -5.84
C PHE A 313 -14.18 -4.32 -6.96
N ALA A 314 -14.14 -4.83 -8.20
CA ALA A 314 -13.68 -4.09 -9.38
C ALA A 314 -12.26 -3.52 -9.26
N ARG A 315 -11.42 -4.11 -8.41
CA ARG A 315 -10.02 -3.70 -8.23
C ARG A 315 -9.11 -4.65 -9.01
N GLY A 316 -8.50 -4.14 -10.08
CA GLY A 316 -7.59 -4.91 -10.95
C GLY A 316 -6.65 -4.01 -11.74
N GLY A 317 -5.56 -4.57 -12.25
CA GLY A 317 -4.56 -3.88 -13.06
C GLY A 317 -3.13 -4.07 -12.54
N VAL A 318 -2.22 -4.52 -13.40
CA VAL A 318 -0.80 -4.83 -13.10
C VAL A 318 0.08 -3.57 -13.09
N THR A 319 -0.52 -2.40 -13.31
CA THR A 319 0.19 -1.18 -13.71
C THR A 319 0.04 -0.12 -12.64
N ARG A 320 1.02 -0.09 -11.74
CA ARG A 320 1.30 1.09 -10.93
C ARG A 320 1.75 2.21 -11.88
N ARG A 321 0.85 3.15 -12.22
CA ARG A 321 1.32 4.42 -12.75
C ARG A 321 2.16 5.12 -11.67
N PRO A 322 3.28 5.76 -12.03
CA PRO A 322 3.91 6.70 -11.12
C PRO A 322 2.86 7.73 -10.72
N ALA A 323 2.83 8.09 -9.45
CA ALA A 323 2.14 9.30 -9.06
C ALA A 323 2.74 10.44 -9.90
N GLY A 324 1.93 11.05 -10.77
CA GLY A 324 2.27 12.35 -11.34
C GLY A 324 2.54 13.32 -10.19
N PRO A 325 3.34 14.35 -10.40
CA PRO A 325 3.89 15.12 -9.29
C PRO A 325 2.85 16.02 -8.58
N GLY A 326 1.55 15.92 -8.92
CA GLY A 326 0.41 16.66 -8.33
C GLY A 326 -0.62 15.81 -7.57
N GLY A 327 -0.24 14.68 -6.97
CA GLY A 327 -1.02 14.06 -5.88
C GLY A 327 -2.32 13.31 -6.24
N ALA A 328 -2.91 13.48 -7.43
CA ALA A 328 -4.04 12.66 -7.89
C ALA A 328 -3.54 11.34 -8.51
N ALA A 329 -2.77 10.56 -7.76
CA ALA A 329 -2.43 9.21 -8.15
C ALA A 329 -3.60 8.28 -7.79
N GLY A 330 -4.34 7.81 -8.80
CA GLY A 330 -5.06 6.54 -8.71
C GLY A 330 -4.06 5.38 -8.60
N GLY A 331 -3.25 5.37 -7.54
CA GLY A 331 -2.26 4.34 -7.24
C GLY A 331 -2.69 3.56 -6.00
N ILE A 332 -2.49 2.24 -5.99
CA ILE A 332 -2.73 1.28 -4.90
C ILE A 332 -4.19 1.22 -4.38
N PHE A 333 -4.88 2.34 -4.20
CA PHE A 333 -6.22 2.42 -3.61
C PHE A 333 -7.35 2.53 -4.63
N GLY A 334 -7.02 2.51 -5.94
CA GLY A 334 -7.95 2.80 -7.01
C GLY A 334 -8.17 4.31 -7.16
N ASP A 335 -8.92 4.69 -8.17
CA ASP A 335 -9.44 6.05 -8.23
C ASP A 335 -10.42 6.25 -7.06
N VAL A 336 -10.10 7.21 -6.19
CA VAL A 336 -10.90 7.57 -5.01
C VAL A 336 -12.31 8.06 -5.35
N ASN A 337 -12.59 8.37 -6.61
CA ASN A 337 -13.95 8.64 -7.09
C ASN A 337 -14.76 7.36 -7.36
N VAL A 338 -14.11 6.20 -7.52
CA VAL A 338 -14.81 4.92 -7.74
C VAL A 338 -15.34 4.40 -6.40
N PRO A 339 -16.66 4.16 -6.27
CA PRO A 339 -17.24 3.60 -5.07
C PRO A 339 -16.64 2.24 -4.69
N GLN A 340 -16.51 2.02 -3.40
CA GLN A 340 -16.11 0.73 -2.84
C GLN A 340 -17.31 0.16 -2.09
N LEU A 341 -17.78 -1.04 -2.42
CA LEU A 341 -18.89 -1.66 -1.69
C LEU A 341 -18.49 -2.06 -0.25
N PHE A 342 -17.21 -2.33 -0.02
CA PHE A 342 -16.67 -2.68 1.28
C PHE A 342 -15.42 -1.85 1.59
N TYR A 343 -15.44 -1.16 2.73
CA TYR A 343 -14.30 -0.42 3.25
C TYR A 343 -14.20 -0.63 4.76
N SER A 344 -13.33 -1.57 5.16
CA SER A 344 -13.21 -2.04 6.53
C SER A 344 -12.94 -0.94 7.55
N ARG A 345 -12.21 0.12 7.16
CA ARG A 345 -11.83 1.22 8.06
C ARG A 345 -13.03 1.93 8.67
N LYS A 346 -14.19 1.97 7.97
CA LYS A 346 -15.43 2.54 8.51
C LYS A 346 -16.12 1.65 9.55
N ILE A 347 -15.77 0.36 9.62
CA ILE A 347 -16.34 -0.54 10.62
C ILE A 347 -15.72 -0.21 11.98
N GLY A 348 -16.59 0.15 12.92
CA GLY A 348 -16.20 0.64 14.24
C GLY A 348 -15.76 2.11 14.25
N LEU A 349 -16.14 2.88 13.23
CA LEU A 349 -16.01 4.33 13.22
C LEU A 349 -17.35 5.00 12.87
N GLU A 350 -17.74 5.99 13.66
CA GLU A 350 -18.92 6.81 13.43
C GLU A 350 -18.63 8.26 13.78
N GLN A 351 -18.82 9.18 12.84
CA GLN A 351 -18.52 10.61 13.01
C GLN A 351 -17.12 10.91 13.56
N GLY A 352 -16.13 10.08 13.19
CA GLY A 352 -14.74 10.21 13.66
C GLY A 352 -14.47 9.61 15.05
N ARG A 353 -15.49 9.09 15.73
CA ARG A 353 -15.39 8.38 17.01
C ARG A 353 -15.24 6.88 16.82
N VAL A 354 -14.52 6.25 17.74
CA VAL A 354 -14.32 4.81 17.76
C VAL A 354 -15.51 4.12 18.40
N ILE A 355 -16.16 3.23 17.67
CA ILE A 355 -17.16 2.31 18.21
C ILE A 355 -16.47 0.97 18.48
N PRO A 356 -16.51 0.43 19.70
CA PRO A 356 -15.93 -0.87 20.01
C PRO A 356 -16.47 -1.98 19.11
N ILE A 357 -15.58 -2.79 18.54
CA ILE A 357 -15.94 -4.07 17.91
C ILE A 357 -15.84 -5.11 19.01
N VAL A 358 -17.01 -5.55 19.47
CA VAL A 358 -17.13 -6.58 20.51
C VAL A 358 -16.58 -7.91 20.00
N GLY A 359 -16.87 -8.25 18.75
CA GLY A 359 -16.31 -9.42 18.12
C GLY A 359 -16.63 -9.53 16.64
N GLY A 360 -15.91 -10.42 15.96
CA GLY A 360 -16.09 -10.66 14.55
C GLY A 360 -15.50 -11.99 14.12
N ALA A 361 -16.05 -12.52 13.03
CA ALA A 361 -15.56 -13.72 12.40
C ALA A 361 -15.42 -13.49 10.90
N ARG A 362 -14.37 -14.06 10.32
CA ARG A 362 -14.07 -13.96 8.91
C ARG A 362 -13.58 -15.30 8.39
N VAL A 363 -14.01 -15.68 7.20
CA VAL A 363 -13.49 -16.85 6.48
C VAL A 363 -12.97 -16.38 5.14
N THR A 364 -11.70 -16.68 4.83
CA THR A 364 -11.07 -16.31 3.56
C THR A 364 -10.22 -17.43 3.01
N GLY A 365 -10.23 -17.60 1.69
CA GLY A 365 -9.35 -18.58 1.05
C GLY A 365 -9.82 -18.98 -0.33
N LYS A 366 -9.35 -20.16 -0.76
CA LYS A 366 -9.58 -20.69 -2.09
C LYS A 366 -10.22 -22.08 -2.02
N VAL A 367 -11.29 -22.28 -2.80
CA VAL A 367 -11.98 -23.56 -2.98
C VAL A 367 -12.04 -23.86 -4.47
N GLY A 368 -11.12 -24.72 -4.94
CA GLY A 368 -10.93 -25.00 -6.37
C GLY A 368 -10.64 -23.70 -7.16
N PRO A 369 -11.40 -23.38 -8.22
CA PRO A 369 -11.20 -22.16 -9.00
C PRO A 369 -11.84 -20.90 -8.37
N PHE A 370 -12.37 -20.99 -7.15
CA PHE A 370 -13.06 -19.88 -6.49
C PHE A 370 -12.25 -19.30 -5.33
N ASP A 371 -12.14 -17.97 -5.28
CA ASP A 371 -11.81 -17.25 -4.06
C ASP A 371 -13.11 -16.97 -3.29
N VAL A 372 -13.08 -17.26 -1.99
CA VAL A 372 -14.24 -17.10 -1.10
C VAL A 372 -13.84 -16.18 0.06
N GLY A 373 -14.70 -15.21 0.35
CA GLY A 373 -14.60 -14.32 1.49
C GLY A 373 -15.96 -14.16 2.16
N ALA A 374 -16.04 -14.43 3.45
CA ALA A 374 -17.21 -14.14 4.27
C ALA A 374 -16.75 -13.43 5.55
N LEU A 375 -17.50 -12.44 5.99
CA LEU A 375 -17.19 -11.63 7.16
C LEU A 375 -18.50 -11.28 7.87
N ASN A 376 -18.51 -11.40 9.20
CA ASN A 376 -19.53 -10.80 10.05
C ASN A 376 -18.86 -10.16 11.26
N ILE A 377 -19.21 -8.90 11.55
CA ILE A 377 -18.64 -8.14 12.67
C ILE A 377 -19.77 -7.50 13.45
N HIS A 378 -19.71 -7.63 14.77
CA HIS A 378 -20.59 -6.95 15.70
C HIS A 378 -19.86 -5.74 16.31
N ALA A 379 -20.34 -4.55 15.97
CA ALA A 379 -19.98 -3.32 16.66
C ALA A 379 -20.99 -3.06 17.78
N GLY A 380 -20.48 -2.64 18.94
CA GLY A 380 -21.31 -2.24 20.08
C GLY A 380 -22.00 -0.90 19.87
N ASP A 381 -22.51 -0.36 20.95
CA ASP A 381 -23.13 0.96 21.03
C ASP A 381 -22.11 2.06 21.39
N GLU A 382 -22.44 3.30 21.04
CA GLU A 382 -21.74 4.50 21.51
C GLU A 382 -22.80 5.58 21.82
N VAL A 383 -22.82 6.04 23.07
CA VAL A 383 -23.91 6.84 23.65
C VAL A 383 -23.96 8.27 23.11
N VAL A 384 -22.82 8.84 22.71
CA VAL A 384 -22.69 10.24 22.29
C VAL A 384 -23.00 10.43 20.81
N SER A 385 -22.63 9.48 19.95
CA SER A 385 -23.04 9.40 18.54
C SER A 385 -24.38 8.69 18.35
N ALA A 386 -25.04 8.28 19.45
CA ALA A 386 -26.30 7.53 19.45
C ALA A 386 -26.27 6.29 18.54
N SER A 387 -25.11 5.63 18.48
CA SER A 387 -24.90 4.50 17.59
C SER A 387 -25.47 3.22 18.20
N GLU A 388 -26.38 2.58 17.47
CA GLU A 388 -26.97 1.29 17.88
C GLU A 388 -26.03 0.12 17.57
N PRO A 389 -26.11 -0.99 18.34
CA PRO A 389 -25.35 -2.21 18.06
C PRO A 389 -25.60 -2.70 16.63
N THR A 390 -24.53 -2.79 15.85
CA THR A 390 -24.64 -2.98 14.39
C THR A 390 -23.83 -4.19 13.94
N ASN A 391 -24.46 -5.05 13.14
CA ASN A 391 -23.82 -6.15 12.45
C ASN A 391 -23.46 -5.77 11.00
N PHE A 392 -22.20 -5.98 10.65
CA PHE A 392 -21.66 -5.79 9.30
C PHE A 392 -21.39 -7.14 8.68
N THR A 393 -22.15 -7.50 7.65
CA THR A 393 -21.98 -8.75 6.89
C THR A 393 -21.41 -8.45 5.51
N VAL A 394 -20.40 -9.20 5.09
CA VAL A 394 -19.84 -9.13 3.74
C VAL A 394 -19.64 -10.54 3.21
N VAL A 395 -20.13 -10.79 2.00
CA VAL A 395 -19.94 -12.05 1.28
C VAL A 395 -19.37 -11.75 -0.10
N ARG A 396 -18.34 -12.50 -0.47
CA ARG A 396 -17.59 -12.33 -1.71
C ARG A 396 -17.27 -13.71 -2.30
N LEU A 397 -17.66 -13.89 -3.54
CA LEU A 397 -17.29 -15.05 -4.35
C LEU A 397 -16.68 -14.56 -5.66
N ARG A 398 -15.50 -15.04 -6.00
CA ARG A 398 -14.83 -14.73 -7.27
C ARG A 398 -14.34 -16.01 -7.91
N ARG A 399 -14.56 -16.16 -9.21
CA ARG A 399 -14.10 -17.31 -10.01
C ARG A 399 -12.97 -16.89 -10.93
N ASP A 400 -11.88 -17.64 -10.88
CA ASP A 400 -10.80 -17.52 -11.85
C ASP A 400 -11.25 -18.06 -13.22
N MET A 401 -10.94 -17.29 -14.26
CA MET A 401 -11.23 -17.61 -15.65
C MET A 401 -10.02 -17.32 -16.53
N LEU A 402 -9.78 -18.13 -17.56
CA LEU A 402 -8.61 -17.97 -18.44
C LEU A 402 -7.29 -17.95 -17.62
N ARG A 403 -6.23 -17.37 -18.17
CA ARG A 403 -4.91 -17.34 -17.51
C ARG A 403 -4.83 -16.37 -16.32
N ARG A 404 -5.52 -15.22 -16.39
CA ARG A 404 -5.42 -14.11 -15.41
C ARG A 404 -6.67 -13.20 -15.41
N SER A 405 -7.82 -13.76 -15.76
CA SER A 405 -9.11 -13.06 -15.72
C SER A 405 -9.99 -13.60 -14.60
N SER A 406 -10.95 -12.82 -14.12
CA SER A 406 -11.86 -13.24 -13.05
C SER A 406 -13.19 -12.54 -13.16
N ILE A 407 -14.24 -13.22 -12.71
CA ILE A 407 -15.57 -12.64 -12.48
C ILE A 407 -15.98 -12.89 -11.03
N GLY A 408 -16.69 -11.97 -10.41
CA GLY A 408 -17.16 -12.19 -9.05
C GLY A 408 -18.45 -11.45 -8.72
N GLY A 409 -19.04 -11.83 -7.59
CA GLY A 409 -20.16 -11.13 -6.96
C GLY A 409 -19.79 -10.70 -5.54
N MET A 410 -20.41 -9.64 -5.05
CA MET A 410 -20.28 -9.16 -3.67
C MET A 410 -21.65 -8.80 -3.12
N PHE A 411 -21.84 -9.07 -1.83
CA PHE A 411 -22.96 -8.61 -1.03
C PHE A 411 -22.42 -7.98 0.26
N THR A 412 -22.98 -6.84 0.66
CA THR A 412 -22.70 -6.18 1.94
C THR A 412 -24.00 -5.79 2.61
N ASN A 413 -24.07 -5.94 3.93
CA ASN A 413 -25.22 -5.59 4.74
C ASN A 413 -24.79 -4.93 6.04
N ARG A 414 -25.34 -3.75 6.32
CA ARG A 414 -25.32 -3.10 7.63
C ARG A 414 -26.71 -3.29 8.26
N SER A 415 -26.79 -3.94 9.43
CA SER A 415 -28.09 -4.28 10.04
C SER A 415 -28.90 -3.07 10.48
N VAL A 416 -28.23 -1.96 10.81
CA VAL A 416 -28.85 -0.68 11.20
C VAL A 416 -28.33 0.40 10.26
N SER A 417 -29.18 0.92 9.39
CA SER A 417 -28.87 1.99 8.44
C SER A 417 -28.66 3.31 9.18
N ARG A 418 -27.81 4.17 8.62
CA ARG A 418 -27.51 5.50 9.22
C ARG A 418 -28.53 6.55 8.86
N VAL A 419 -29.28 6.32 7.79
CA VAL A 419 -30.20 7.31 7.20
C VAL A 419 -31.68 6.91 7.32
N ALA A 420 -31.97 5.67 7.70
CA ALA A 420 -33.33 5.15 7.78
C ALA A 420 -33.47 3.95 8.73
N PRO A 421 -34.64 3.70 9.35
CA PRO A 421 -34.87 2.49 10.13
C PRO A 421 -34.77 1.21 9.28
N GLY A 422 -33.99 0.23 9.74
CA GLY A 422 -33.79 -1.05 9.05
C GLY A 422 -32.37 -1.24 8.52
N ALA A 423 -32.17 -2.16 7.59
CA ALA A 423 -30.83 -2.52 7.10
C ALA A 423 -30.47 -1.82 5.78
N SER A 424 -29.20 -1.41 5.63
CA SER A 424 -28.64 -0.94 4.35
C SER A 424 -27.88 -2.06 3.66
N GLN A 425 -28.22 -2.33 2.40
CA GLN A 425 -27.65 -3.43 1.62
C GLN A 425 -27.04 -2.92 0.33
N ALA A 426 -25.94 -3.54 -0.10
CA ALA A 426 -25.39 -3.35 -1.43
C ALA A 426 -25.00 -4.69 -2.04
N TYR A 427 -25.22 -4.83 -3.34
CA TYR A 427 -24.83 -6.01 -4.10
C TYR A 427 -24.31 -5.61 -5.47
N GLY A 428 -23.37 -6.39 -5.98
CA GLY A 428 -22.79 -6.10 -7.28
C GLY A 428 -22.04 -7.28 -7.89
N VAL A 429 -21.80 -7.16 -9.19
CA VAL A 429 -20.98 -8.08 -9.98
C VAL A 429 -19.85 -7.31 -10.64
N ASP A 430 -18.67 -7.92 -10.70
CA ASP A 430 -17.48 -7.32 -11.28
C ASP A 430 -16.68 -8.32 -12.11
N GLY A 431 -15.95 -7.77 -13.08
CA GLY A 431 -15.06 -8.51 -13.97
C GLY A 431 -13.72 -7.82 -14.11
N THR A 432 -12.65 -8.62 -14.15
CA THR A 432 -11.30 -8.18 -14.54
C THR A 432 -10.79 -9.16 -15.57
N PHE A 433 -10.57 -8.69 -16.79
CA PHE A 433 -10.10 -9.50 -17.90
C PHE A 433 -8.75 -8.97 -18.37
N ALA A 434 -7.74 -9.83 -18.44
CA ALA A 434 -6.41 -9.43 -18.87
C ALA A 434 -5.94 -10.27 -20.09
N PHE A 435 -5.73 -9.60 -21.21
CA PHE A 435 -5.35 -10.18 -22.51
C PHE A 435 -3.94 -9.71 -22.89
N PHE A 436 -3.10 -10.59 -23.43
CA PHE A 436 -1.68 -10.29 -23.75
C PHE A 436 -0.91 -9.61 -22.60
N ASP A 437 0.31 -9.12 -22.75
CA ASP A 437 1.04 -8.62 -21.57
C ASP A 437 0.59 -7.25 -21.07
N SER A 438 -0.28 -6.57 -21.82
CA SER A 438 -0.58 -5.16 -21.61
C SER A 438 -2.04 -4.73 -21.78
N VAL A 439 -2.99 -5.62 -22.13
CA VAL A 439 -4.41 -5.23 -22.27
C VAL A 439 -5.20 -5.72 -21.06
N SER A 440 -5.97 -4.84 -20.44
CA SER A 440 -6.96 -5.22 -19.43
C SER A 440 -8.28 -4.46 -19.58
N LEU A 441 -9.37 -5.17 -19.31
CA LEU A 441 -10.73 -4.66 -19.18
C LEU A 441 -11.21 -4.91 -17.75
N ILE A 442 -11.70 -3.88 -17.09
CA ILE A 442 -12.25 -3.96 -15.74
C ILE A 442 -13.65 -3.34 -15.80
N GLY A 443 -14.61 -3.93 -15.12
CA GLY A 443 -15.91 -3.30 -14.98
C GLY A 443 -16.72 -3.89 -13.86
N TYR A 444 -17.74 -3.15 -13.45
CA TYR A 444 -18.72 -3.61 -12.48
C TYR A 444 -20.08 -3.00 -12.71
N LEU A 445 -21.08 -3.65 -12.12
CA LEU A 445 -22.42 -3.14 -11.90
C LEU A 445 -22.82 -3.43 -10.46
N ALA A 446 -23.29 -2.41 -9.75
CA ALA A 446 -23.69 -2.53 -8.35
C ALA A 446 -24.96 -1.71 -8.09
N ARG A 447 -25.72 -2.13 -7.08
CA ARG A 447 -26.95 -1.49 -6.64
C ARG A 447 -27.04 -1.50 -5.12
N THR A 448 -27.64 -0.46 -4.55
CA THR A 448 -27.90 -0.34 -3.12
C THR A 448 -29.40 -0.45 -2.83
N ARG A 449 -29.74 -0.86 -1.61
CA ARG A 449 -31.12 -0.87 -1.11
C ARG A 449 -31.11 -0.33 0.30
N VAL A 450 -31.80 0.79 0.49
CA VAL A 450 -32.03 1.45 1.77
C VAL A 450 -33.54 1.56 1.97
N PRO A 451 -34.10 1.21 3.14
CA PRO A 451 -35.54 1.21 3.40
C PRO A 451 -36.07 2.64 3.66
N SER A 452 -35.90 3.53 2.69
CA SER A 452 -36.42 4.90 2.74
C SER A 452 -36.89 5.33 1.34
N PRO A 453 -38.06 5.97 1.22
CA PRO A 453 -38.55 6.53 -0.05
C PRO A 453 -37.57 7.52 -0.70
N GLU A 454 -36.74 8.20 0.09
CA GLU A 454 -35.74 9.16 -0.41
C GLU A 454 -34.66 8.46 -1.26
N TYR A 455 -34.35 7.20 -0.94
CA TYR A 455 -33.31 6.41 -1.60
C TYR A 455 -33.89 5.37 -2.57
N GLU A 456 -35.14 5.53 -3.01
CA GLU A 456 -35.76 4.65 -4.01
C GLU A 456 -35.47 5.12 -5.45
N GLY A 457 -35.03 4.19 -6.29
CA GLY A 457 -34.62 4.49 -7.67
C GLY A 457 -33.32 5.30 -7.73
N LYS A 458 -32.68 5.38 -8.90
CA LYS A 458 -31.36 6.02 -9.06
C LYS A 458 -30.32 5.49 -8.06
N ASP A 459 -30.38 4.20 -7.75
CA ASP A 459 -29.65 3.51 -6.69
C ASP A 459 -28.57 2.59 -7.26
N THR A 460 -28.10 2.86 -8.49
CA THR A 460 -27.16 2.02 -9.23
C THR A 460 -25.82 2.74 -9.49
N SER A 461 -24.75 1.96 -9.59
CA SER A 461 -23.45 2.43 -10.05
C SER A 461 -22.81 1.40 -10.97
N TYR A 462 -22.10 1.87 -12.01
CA TYR A 462 -21.31 1.00 -12.88
C TYR A 462 -20.01 1.67 -13.31
N GLN A 463 -19.03 0.83 -13.66
CA GLN A 463 -17.79 1.28 -14.26
C GLN A 463 -17.40 0.39 -15.44
N GLY A 464 -16.82 1.00 -16.47
CA GLY A 464 -16.10 0.31 -17.54
C GLY A 464 -14.74 0.97 -17.75
N LYS A 465 -13.67 0.21 -17.55
CA LYS A 465 -12.28 0.65 -17.73
C LYS A 465 -11.54 -0.25 -18.71
N PHE A 466 -11.02 0.36 -19.76
CA PHE A 466 -10.04 -0.23 -20.67
C PHE A 466 -8.65 0.33 -20.39
N GLU A 467 -7.66 -0.55 -20.37
CA GLU A 467 -6.26 -0.17 -20.20
C GLU A 467 -5.37 -0.96 -21.17
N TYR A 468 -4.58 -0.23 -21.95
CA TYR A 468 -3.44 -0.71 -22.70
C TYR A 468 -2.18 -0.10 -22.09
N ALA A 469 -1.33 -0.94 -21.49
CA ALA A 469 -0.16 -0.52 -20.71
C ALA A 469 1.12 -1.18 -21.23
N ALA A 470 1.43 -1.00 -22.51
CA ALA A 470 2.71 -1.42 -23.06
C ALA A 470 3.83 -0.45 -22.63
N ASP A 471 5.09 -0.84 -22.78
CA ASP A 471 6.21 0.01 -22.33
C ASP A 471 6.29 1.32 -23.12
N ARG A 472 6.16 1.28 -24.45
CA ARG A 472 6.28 2.48 -25.29
C ARG A 472 5.00 3.31 -25.41
N TYR A 473 3.85 2.65 -25.43
CA TYR A 473 2.55 3.29 -25.61
C TYR A 473 1.61 2.87 -24.49
N GLY A 474 0.88 3.84 -23.95
CA GLY A 474 -0.19 3.62 -22.98
C GLY A 474 -1.47 4.29 -23.44
N LEU A 475 -2.60 3.63 -23.20
CA LEU A 475 -3.94 4.19 -23.36
C LEU A 475 -4.80 3.71 -22.20
N GLN A 476 -5.57 4.62 -21.59
CA GLN A 476 -6.60 4.25 -20.64
C GLN A 476 -7.86 5.03 -20.96
N VAL A 477 -8.99 4.34 -20.90
CA VAL A 477 -10.32 4.91 -20.97
C VAL A 477 -11.11 4.35 -19.80
N ASP A 478 -11.72 5.20 -19.00
CA ASP A 478 -12.47 4.84 -17.80
C ASP A 478 -13.76 5.65 -17.80
N HIS A 479 -14.89 4.96 -17.66
CA HIS A 479 -16.20 5.57 -17.53
C HIS A 479 -16.87 5.04 -16.27
N LEU A 480 -17.36 5.94 -15.42
CA LEU A 480 -17.99 5.67 -14.15
C LEU A 480 -19.31 6.42 -14.07
N LEU A 481 -20.36 5.72 -13.64
CA LEU A 481 -21.62 6.31 -13.21
C LEU A 481 -21.87 5.95 -11.74
N VAL A 482 -22.24 6.95 -10.96
CA VAL A 482 -22.78 6.83 -9.61
C VAL A 482 -24.07 7.63 -9.62
N GLU A 483 -25.20 6.96 -9.51
CA GLU A 483 -26.48 7.65 -9.40
C GLU A 483 -26.67 8.25 -8.00
N ASP A 484 -27.58 9.22 -7.91
CA ASP A 484 -27.82 10.07 -6.73
C ASP A 484 -28.08 9.28 -5.44
N ASN A 485 -28.91 8.23 -5.52
CA ASN A 485 -29.33 7.44 -4.37
C ASN A 485 -28.45 6.20 -4.12
N PHE A 486 -27.31 6.08 -4.82
CA PHE A 486 -26.39 4.96 -4.61
C PHE A 486 -25.62 5.12 -3.29
N LEU A 487 -26.05 4.43 -2.23
CA LEU A 487 -25.51 4.59 -0.86
C LEU A 487 -24.94 3.28 -0.26
N PRO A 488 -23.68 2.93 -0.52
CA PRO A 488 -23.04 1.75 0.08
C PRO A 488 -22.52 2.06 1.50
N GLU A 489 -23.35 1.91 2.53
CA GLU A 489 -23.00 2.33 3.90
C GLU A 489 -21.86 1.52 4.58
N VAL A 490 -21.66 0.27 4.17
CA VAL A 490 -20.50 -0.56 4.58
C VAL A 490 -19.23 -0.18 3.81
N GLY A 491 -19.42 0.55 2.72
CA GLY A 491 -18.43 0.91 1.72
C GLY A 491 -17.90 2.34 1.85
N PHE A 492 -17.20 2.77 0.80
CA PHE A 492 -16.70 4.14 0.66
C PHE A 492 -17.23 4.77 -0.62
N LEU A 493 -17.88 5.93 -0.47
CA LEU A 493 -18.33 6.77 -1.55
C LEU A 493 -17.76 8.16 -1.30
N ARG A 494 -17.03 8.70 -2.28
CA ARG A 494 -16.44 10.06 -2.19
C ARG A 494 -17.40 11.12 -2.72
N ARG A 495 -18.10 10.81 -3.81
CA ARG A 495 -19.04 11.67 -4.52
C ARG A 495 -20.25 10.83 -4.92
N ASP A 496 -21.43 11.32 -4.62
CA ASP A 496 -22.72 10.90 -5.15
C ASP A 496 -23.04 11.65 -6.45
N ASN A 497 -24.08 11.22 -7.17
CA ASN A 497 -24.59 11.87 -8.38
C ASN A 497 -23.51 12.25 -9.42
N VAL A 498 -22.60 11.33 -9.77
CA VAL A 498 -21.46 11.61 -10.66
C VAL A 498 -21.45 10.72 -11.89
N ARG A 499 -21.24 11.35 -13.05
CA ARG A 499 -20.84 10.71 -14.31
C ARG A 499 -19.44 11.18 -14.69
N ARG A 500 -18.47 10.26 -14.62
CA ARG A 500 -17.06 10.54 -14.91
C ARG A 500 -16.58 9.84 -16.17
N THR A 501 -15.82 10.56 -16.99
CA THR A 501 -15.06 10.02 -18.11
C THR A 501 -13.61 10.44 -17.98
N PHE A 502 -12.71 9.47 -17.89
CA PHE A 502 -11.28 9.69 -17.88
C PHE A 502 -10.60 9.03 -19.06
N VAL A 503 -9.78 9.80 -19.76
CA VAL A 503 -8.98 9.32 -20.89
C VAL A 503 -7.54 9.74 -20.69
N SER A 504 -6.60 8.84 -20.96
CA SER A 504 -5.18 9.21 -20.97
C SER A 504 -4.40 8.44 -22.02
N GLY A 505 -3.42 9.11 -22.61
CA GLY A 505 -2.48 8.54 -23.57
C GLY A 505 -1.05 8.80 -23.10
N ARG A 506 -0.17 7.80 -23.27
CA ARG A 506 1.25 7.90 -22.93
C ARG A 506 2.11 7.46 -24.11
N PHE A 507 3.16 8.21 -24.38
CA PHE A 507 4.26 7.84 -25.26
C PHE A 507 5.57 7.94 -24.49
N SER A 508 6.29 6.83 -24.32
CA SER A 508 7.50 6.81 -23.50
C SER A 508 8.68 6.03 -24.11
N PRO A 509 9.38 6.64 -25.09
CA PRO A 509 10.53 6.02 -25.74
C PRO A 509 11.75 5.95 -24.81
N ARG A 510 12.62 4.97 -25.05
CA ARG A 510 13.92 4.80 -24.39
C ARG A 510 15.04 5.04 -25.42
N PRO A 511 15.52 6.28 -25.57
CA PRO A 511 16.50 6.61 -26.62
C PRO A 511 17.85 5.98 -26.31
N GLN A 512 18.44 5.28 -27.29
CA GLN A 512 19.81 4.76 -27.17
C GLN A 512 20.87 5.81 -27.54
N SER A 513 20.47 6.90 -28.20
CA SER A 513 21.38 7.97 -28.66
C SER A 513 21.77 8.97 -27.56
N ILE A 514 21.19 8.90 -26.37
CA ILE A 514 21.44 9.82 -25.26
C ILE A 514 21.81 8.99 -24.03
N GLU A 515 23.11 8.82 -23.79
CA GLU A 515 23.64 7.91 -22.75
C GLU A 515 23.14 8.21 -21.33
N SER A 516 22.81 9.46 -21.02
CA SER A 516 22.34 9.86 -19.69
C SER A 516 20.84 9.60 -19.46
N VAL A 517 20.06 9.41 -20.53
CA VAL A 517 18.59 9.31 -20.48
C VAL A 517 18.16 7.87 -20.64
N ARG A 518 17.44 7.38 -19.64
CA ARG A 518 16.85 6.05 -19.62
C ARG A 518 15.53 5.98 -20.38
N GLN A 519 14.68 6.98 -20.18
CA GLN A 519 13.35 7.01 -20.74
C GLN A 519 12.82 8.45 -20.77
N PHE A 520 12.21 8.84 -21.88
CA PHE A 520 11.27 9.96 -21.90
C PHE A 520 9.87 9.42 -21.69
N SER A 521 8.98 10.20 -21.09
CA SER A 521 7.55 9.91 -20.99
C SER A 521 6.75 11.18 -21.21
N LEU A 522 5.93 11.19 -22.25
CA LEU A 522 4.90 12.20 -22.47
C LEU A 522 3.55 11.56 -22.19
N GLU A 523 2.81 12.08 -21.22
CA GLU A 523 1.48 11.61 -20.86
C GLU A 523 0.49 12.78 -20.91
N GLY A 524 -0.63 12.59 -21.59
CA GLY A 524 -1.76 13.51 -21.61
C GLY A 524 -2.98 12.82 -21.01
N SER A 525 -3.77 13.53 -20.20
CA SER A 525 -5.01 13.02 -19.63
C SER A 525 -6.11 14.07 -19.59
N VAL A 526 -7.36 13.61 -19.67
CA VAL A 526 -8.57 14.39 -19.43
C VAL A 526 -9.42 13.63 -18.42
N ASP A 527 -9.77 14.29 -17.33
CA ASP A 527 -10.78 13.87 -16.37
C ASP A 527 -11.98 14.81 -16.50
N TYR A 528 -13.16 14.27 -16.72
CA TYR A 528 -14.37 15.02 -17.01
C TYR A 528 -15.52 14.47 -16.19
N ILE A 529 -16.01 15.27 -15.25
CA ILE A 529 -17.01 14.88 -14.25
C ILE A 529 -18.24 15.77 -14.40
N LEU A 530 -19.37 15.13 -14.68
CA LEU A 530 -20.69 15.75 -14.75
C LEU A 530 -21.55 15.27 -13.58
N THR A 531 -22.58 16.03 -13.22
CA THR A 531 -23.68 15.48 -12.43
C THR A 531 -24.36 14.34 -13.22
N ALA A 532 -24.74 13.26 -12.53
CA ALA A 532 -25.27 12.07 -13.20
C ALA A 532 -26.68 12.30 -13.76
N ASP A 533 -27.47 13.15 -13.12
CA ASP A 533 -28.86 13.45 -13.45
C ASP A 533 -29.04 14.63 -14.42
N ALA A 534 -28.42 15.78 -14.15
CA ALA A 534 -28.58 17.02 -14.91
C ALA A 534 -27.51 17.21 -15.99
N HIS A 535 -26.47 16.36 -16.00
CA HIS A 535 -25.33 16.46 -16.93
C HIS A 535 -24.58 17.79 -16.87
N GLU A 536 -24.60 18.45 -15.71
CA GLU A 536 -23.90 19.72 -15.48
C GLU A 536 -22.42 19.47 -15.20
N LEU A 537 -21.54 20.31 -15.76
CA LEU A 537 -20.10 20.15 -15.55
C LEU A 537 -19.72 20.60 -14.14
N GLU A 538 -19.26 19.64 -13.32
CA GLU A 538 -18.73 19.93 -11.99
C GLU A 538 -17.22 20.12 -12.01
N THR A 539 -16.47 19.14 -12.54
CA THR A 539 -15.00 19.16 -12.56
C THR A 539 -14.51 18.79 -13.95
N ARG A 540 -13.54 19.56 -14.46
CA ARG A 540 -12.72 19.17 -15.61
C ARG A 540 -11.26 19.30 -15.24
N GLN A 541 -10.43 18.34 -15.59
CA GLN A 541 -8.98 18.46 -15.49
C GLN A 541 -8.32 17.91 -16.74
N ARG A 542 -7.55 18.74 -17.43
CA ARG A 542 -6.70 18.36 -18.55
C ARG A 542 -5.26 18.51 -18.08
N MET A 543 -4.47 17.47 -18.23
CA MET A 543 -3.09 17.45 -17.75
C MET A 543 -2.17 16.93 -18.85
N VAL A 544 -1.03 17.58 -19.02
CA VAL A 544 0.08 17.08 -19.84
C VAL A 544 1.33 17.05 -18.97
N THR A 545 1.98 15.89 -18.92
CA THR A 545 3.24 15.70 -18.20
C THR A 545 4.33 15.20 -19.14
N PHE A 546 5.45 15.90 -19.18
CA PHE A 546 6.69 15.41 -19.77
C PHE A 546 7.68 15.07 -18.67
N GLN A 547 8.19 13.84 -18.68
CA GLN A 547 9.18 13.36 -17.72
C GLN A 547 10.40 12.81 -18.44
N THR A 548 11.58 13.14 -17.92
CA THR A 548 12.85 12.49 -18.25
C THR A 548 13.29 11.64 -17.07
N GLU A 549 13.44 10.34 -17.27
CA GLU A 549 14.14 9.43 -16.35
C GLU A 549 15.59 9.29 -16.79
N PHE A 550 16.52 9.52 -15.87
CA PHE A 550 17.95 9.39 -16.12
C PHE A 550 18.45 7.99 -15.74
N GLU A 551 19.58 7.57 -16.31
CA GLU A 551 20.26 6.33 -15.92
C GLU A 551 20.59 6.30 -14.42
N SER A 552 20.83 7.47 -13.84
CA SER A 552 21.00 7.69 -12.40
C SER A 552 19.71 7.56 -11.56
N SER A 553 18.59 7.07 -12.11
CA SER A 553 17.26 6.98 -11.48
C SER A 553 16.62 8.32 -11.07
N GLY A 554 17.31 9.44 -11.26
CA GLY A 554 16.72 10.77 -11.12
C GLY A 554 15.60 10.99 -12.13
N ARG A 555 14.60 11.79 -11.77
CA ARG A 555 13.48 12.12 -12.66
C ARG A 555 13.20 13.60 -12.65
N LEU A 556 13.19 14.21 -13.82
CA LEU A 556 12.76 15.60 -14.03
C LEU A 556 11.41 15.59 -14.72
N SER A 557 10.41 16.25 -14.15
CA SER A 557 9.05 16.30 -14.65
C SER A 557 8.57 17.73 -14.82
N PHE A 558 7.89 17.99 -15.93
CA PHE A 558 7.16 19.22 -16.22
C PHE A 558 5.70 18.85 -16.42
N THR A 559 4.81 19.47 -15.65
CA THR A 559 3.37 19.24 -15.73
C THR A 559 2.67 20.55 -15.99
N ALA A 560 1.74 20.55 -16.94
CA ALA A 560 0.80 21.64 -17.17
C ALA A 560 -0.62 21.11 -16.95
N THR A 561 -1.42 21.84 -16.19
CA THR A 561 -2.79 21.47 -15.83
C THR A 561 -3.74 22.61 -16.17
N ASP A 562 -4.81 22.31 -16.90
CA ASP A 562 -6.00 23.18 -17.09
C ASP A 562 -7.15 22.51 -16.35
N SER A 563 -7.71 23.18 -15.35
CA SER A 563 -8.80 22.67 -14.55
C SER A 563 -9.98 23.63 -14.47
N TYR A 564 -11.14 23.06 -14.19
CA TYR A 564 -12.37 23.76 -13.88
C TYR A 564 -13.03 23.08 -12.70
N GLU A 565 -13.53 23.87 -11.75
CA GLU A 565 -14.30 23.39 -10.61
C GLU A 565 -15.54 24.28 -10.41
N LEU A 566 -16.70 23.65 -10.29
CA LEU A 566 -17.94 24.28 -9.85
C LEU A 566 -18.08 24.12 -8.33
N LEU A 567 -18.11 25.24 -7.62
CA LEU A 567 -18.48 25.29 -6.21
C LEU A 567 -19.99 25.49 -6.12
N VAL A 568 -20.68 24.51 -5.53
CA VAL A 568 -22.13 24.59 -5.22
C VAL A 568 -22.40 25.15 -3.82
N GLU A 569 -21.40 25.12 -2.95
CA GLU A 569 -21.40 25.72 -1.62
C GLU A 569 -20.12 26.55 -1.41
N PRO A 570 -20.14 27.57 -0.53
CA PRO A 570 -18.94 28.33 -0.20
C PRO A 570 -17.82 27.43 0.33
N PHE A 571 -16.60 27.66 -0.14
CA PHE A 571 -15.43 26.87 0.26
C PHE A 571 -14.43 27.73 1.03
N THR A 572 -14.07 27.31 2.24
CA THR A 572 -13.03 27.97 3.04
C THR A 572 -11.75 27.13 2.98
N PRO A 573 -10.70 27.57 2.27
CA PRO A 573 -9.42 26.87 2.26
C PRO A 573 -8.81 26.75 3.66
N PRO A 574 -8.11 25.64 4.01
CA PRO A 574 -7.43 25.54 5.30
C PRO A 574 -6.41 26.66 5.52
N GLY A 575 -6.59 27.41 6.62
CA GLY A 575 -5.76 28.56 6.97
C GLY A 575 -6.23 29.90 6.38
N ALA A 576 -7.33 29.92 5.63
CA ALA A 576 -8.00 31.15 5.22
C ALA A 576 -9.06 31.57 6.26
N ASP A 577 -9.23 32.87 6.44
CA ASP A 577 -10.27 33.50 7.27
C ASP A 577 -11.48 34.00 6.44
N PHE A 578 -11.52 33.64 5.15
CA PHE A 578 -12.57 34.01 4.20
C PHE A 578 -13.08 32.77 3.45
N ALA A 579 -14.33 32.84 3.00
CA ALA A 579 -14.94 31.83 2.14
C ALA A 579 -14.90 32.28 0.68
N ILE A 580 -14.58 31.33 -0.20
CA ILE A 580 -14.66 31.48 -1.64
C ILE A 580 -16.12 31.21 -2.05
N PRO A 581 -16.79 32.14 -2.77
CA PRO A 581 -18.20 32.03 -3.06
C PRO A 581 -18.50 30.93 -4.08
N VAL A 582 -19.75 30.47 -4.06
CA VAL A 582 -20.37 29.59 -5.06
C VAL A 582 -20.11 30.14 -6.47
N GLY A 583 -19.71 29.27 -7.40
CA GLY A 583 -19.39 29.68 -8.76
C GLY A 583 -18.51 28.70 -9.52
N GLY A 584 -18.44 28.89 -10.83
CA GLY A 584 -17.54 28.14 -11.71
C GLY A 584 -16.19 28.84 -11.84
N TYR A 585 -15.11 28.09 -11.61
CA TYR A 585 -13.76 28.64 -11.61
C TYR A 585 -12.86 27.82 -12.54
N GLY A 586 -12.15 28.50 -13.44
CA GLY A 586 -11.11 27.90 -14.29
C GLY A 586 -9.71 28.23 -13.78
N PHE A 587 -8.78 27.28 -13.92
CA PHE A 587 -7.41 27.41 -13.46
C PHE A 587 -6.43 26.88 -14.51
N ALA A 588 -5.31 27.59 -14.70
CA ALA A 588 -4.13 27.02 -15.32
C ALA A 588 -2.97 27.02 -14.32
N ASP A 589 -2.29 25.89 -14.18
CA ASP A 589 -1.07 25.80 -13.38
C ASP A 589 0.02 24.95 -14.02
N TYR A 590 1.25 25.29 -13.65
CA TYR A 590 2.46 24.66 -14.14
C TYR A 590 3.30 24.21 -12.98
N GLN A 591 3.85 23.01 -13.10
CA GLN A 591 4.70 22.41 -12.09
C GLN A 591 5.99 21.87 -12.68
N VAL A 592 7.10 22.18 -12.03
CA VAL A 592 8.39 21.55 -12.28
C VAL A 592 8.76 20.74 -11.04
N ALA A 593 9.10 19.47 -11.23
CA ALA A 593 9.51 18.61 -10.13
C ALA A 593 10.79 17.84 -10.48
N TYR A 594 11.70 17.75 -9.52
CA TYR A 594 12.89 16.92 -9.62
C TYR A 594 12.94 15.92 -8.47
N ALA A 595 12.84 14.63 -8.80
CA ALA A 595 13.08 13.54 -7.88
C ALA A 595 14.55 13.11 -7.97
N ILE A 596 15.25 13.22 -6.85
CA ILE A 596 16.65 12.81 -6.72
C ILE A 596 16.73 11.28 -6.80
N GLY A 597 17.75 10.76 -7.48
CA GLY A 597 17.97 9.33 -7.64
C GLY A 597 18.01 8.58 -6.31
N GLN A 598 17.26 7.48 -6.22
CA GLN A 598 17.02 6.73 -4.98
C GLN A 598 18.28 6.08 -4.40
N GLN A 599 19.31 5.88 -5.21
CA GLN A 599 20.60 5.33 -4.80
C GLN A 599 21.44 6.30 -3.94
N ARG A 600 21.05 7.58 -3.85
CA ARG A 600 21.78 8.58 -3.08
C ARG A 600 21.36 8.57 -1.61
N ARG A 601 22.33 8.84 -0.72
CA ARG A 601 22.11 8.98 0.74
C ARG A 601 21.11 10.08 1.09
N VAL A 602 21.15 11.17 0.33
CA VAL A 602 20.13 12.22 0.35
C VAL A 602 19.29 12.06 -0.90
N ASN A 603 18.02 11.76 -0.72
CA ASN A 603 17.04 11.70 -1.79
C ASN A 603 15.73 12.36 -1.36
N GLY A 604 14.83 12.54 -2.32
CA GLY A 604 13.59 13.28 -2.14
C GLY A 604 13.14 13.90 -3.45
N GLN A 605 11.98 14.55 -3.42
CA GLN A 605 11.40 15.25 -4.57
C GLN A 605 11.15 16.70 -4.20
N VAL A 606 11.72 17.61 -4.98
CA VAL A 606 11.42 19.03 -4.90
C VAL A 606 10.48 19.39 -6.03
N ALA A 607 9.39 20.09 -5.75
CA ALA A 607 8.45 20.59 -6.73
C ALA A 607 8.14 22.07 -6.51
N LEU A 608 8.07 22.81 -7.60
CA LEU A 608 7.60 24.20 -7.63
C LEU A 608 6.35 24.22 -8.51
N ARG A 609 5.24 24.69 -7.96
CA ARG A 609 3.98 24.89 -8.69
C ARG A 609 3.63 26.37 -8.71
N ARG A 610 3.13 26.85 -9.84
CA ARG A 610 2.61 28.21 -9.98
C ARG A 610 1.45 28.24 -10.95
N GLY A 611 0.38 28.94 -10.58
CA GLY A 611 -0.80 29.05 -11.42
C GLY A 611 -1.94 29.80 -10.76
N ASP A 612 -3.13 29.60 -11.30
CA ASP A 612 -4.37 30.18 -10.82
C ASP A 612 -4.96 29.37 -9.64
N TYR A 613 -5.73 30.04 -8.79
CA TYR A 613 -6.43 29.43 -7.66
C TYR A 613 -7.67 30.25 -7.27
N PHE A 614 -8.87 29.73 -7.55
CA PHE A 614 -10.18 30.34 -7.27
C PHE A 614 -10.26 31.86 -7.58
N GLY A 615 -9.94 32.23 -8.82
CA GLY A 615 -9.92 33.64 -9.27
C GLY A 615 -8.66 34.41 -8.86
N GLY A 616 -7.78 33.79 -8.08
CA GLY A 616 -6.50 34.30 -7.63
C GLY A 616 -5.30 33.52 -8.19
N ARG A 617 -4.19 33.54 -7.46
CA ARG A 617 -2.93 32.87 -7.78
C ARG A 617 -2.43 32.03 -6.62
N LEU A 618 -1.83 30.89 -6.96
CA LEU A 618 -1.12 30.00 -6.05
C LEU A 618 0.34 29.90 -6.49
N THR A 619 1.26 29.96 -5.52
CA THR A 619 2.62 29.44 -5.66
C THR A 619 2.86 28.44 -4.54
N SER A 620 3.32 27.23 -4.88
CA SER A 620 3.73 26.23 -3.89
C SER A 620 5.16 25.78 -4.11
N LEU A 621 5.89 25.57 -3.00
CA LEU A 621 7.19 24.91 -2.97
C LEU A 621 7.09 23.71 -2.05
N ASP A 622 7.31 22.53 -2.61
CA ASP A 622 7.11 21.26 -1.93
C ASP A 622 8.39 20.44 -1.93
N LEU A 623 8.84 20.03 -0.74
CA LEU A 623 9.80 18.94 -0.54
C LEU A 623 9.01 17.74 -0.04
N SER A 624 8.92 16.69 -0.84
CA SER A 624 8.20 15.46 -0.51
C SER A 624 9.11 14.25 -0.61
N GLN A 625 8.74 13.16 0.08
CA GLN A 625 9.53 11.91 0.10
C GLN A 625 11.00 12.12 0.48
N GLY A 626 11.31 13.19 1.24
CA GLY A 626 12.66 13.49 1.66
C GLY A 626 13.21 12.37 2.53
N ARG A 627 14.46 11.98 2.27
CA ARG A 627 15.20 11.03 3.12
C ARG A 627 16.67 11.37 3.14
N ILE A 628 17.21 11.43 4.35
CA ILE A 628 18.62 11.62 4.65
C ILE A 628 19.06 10.40 5.46
N GLY A 629 19.79 9.48 4.84
CA GLY A 629 20.44 8.37 5.54
C GLY A 629 21.70 8.87 6.25
N VAL A 630 21.58 9.13 7.56
CA VAL A 630 22.68 9.61 8.41
C VAL A 630 23.63 8.45 8.73
N LEU A 631 23.06 7.31 9.14
CA LEU A 631 23.74 6.04 9.41
C LEU A 631 22.93 4.90 8.77
N PRO A 632 23.48 3.69 8.60
CA PRO A 632 22.68 2.53 8.19
C PRO A 632 21.45 2.27 9.09
N GLN A 633 21.56 2.64 10.36
CA GLN A 633 20.53 2.55 11.40
C GLN A 633 19.65 3.80 11.51
N MET A 634 20.09 4.95 10.98
CA MET A 634 19.46 6.25 11.27
C MET A 634 19.08 7.01 10.01
N SER A 635 17.82 7.44 9.93
CA SER A 635 17.33 8.29 8.85
C SER A 635 16.51 9.46 9.36
N ILE A 636 16.56 10.56 8.61
CA ILE A 636 15.70 11.73 8.79
C ILE A 636 14.86 11.88 7.51
N GLU A 637 13.56 11.98 7.66
CA GLU A 637 12.60 12.01 6.56
C GLU A 637 11.80 13.33 6.63
N PRO A 638 12.30 14.43 6.03
CA PRO A 638 11.62 15.71 6.01
C PRO A 638 10.57 15.78 4.89
N ILE A 639 9.44 16.39 5.20
CA ILE A 639 8.40 16.81 4.26
C ILE A 639 8.09 18.27 4.57
N VAL A 640 8.14 19.13 3.57
CA VAL A 640 7.88 20.56 3.73
C VAL A 640 7.00 21.03 2.59
N SER A 641 5.97 21.81 2.90
CA SER A 641 5.11 22.46 1.91
C SER A 641 4.93 23.91 2.30
N PHE A 642 5.26 24.82 1.39
CA PHE A 642 5.01 26.24 1.54
C PHE A 642 4.03 26.68 0.46
N ASN A 643 2.89 27.23 0.86
CA ASN A 643 1.87 27.69 -0.06
C ASN A 643 1.61 29.17 0.16
N TRP A 644 1.74 29.95 -0.90
CA TRP A 644 1.37 31.37 -0.95
C TRP A 644 0.16 31.53 -1.87
N ILE A 645 -0.95 31.95 -1.29
CA ILE A 645 -2.22 32.10 -2.00
C ILE A 645 -2.67 33.56 -1.91
N ASP A 646 -2.98 34.13 -3.07
CA ASP A 646 -3.50 35.47 -3.22
C ASP A 646 -4.79 35.40 -4.04
N THR A 647 -5.93 35.73 -3.44
CA THR A 647 -7.24 35.72 -4.11
C THR A 647 -7.93 37.08 -4.00
N PRO A 648 -8.92 37.37 -4.86
CA PRO A 648 -9.74 38.58 -4.72
C PRO A 648 -10.47 38.71 -3.38
N TYR A 649 -10.64 37.59 -2.66
CA TYR A 649 -11.34 37.52 -1.37
C TYR A 649 -10.40 37.69 -0.17
N GLY A 650 -9.09 37.53 -0.38
CA GLY A 650 -8.08 37.61 0.66
C GLY A 650 -6.81 36.84 0.32
N THR A 651 -5.77 37.08 1.12
CA THR A 651 -4.47 36.41 0.98
C THR A 651 -4.18 35.58 2.21
N PHE A 652 -3.67 34.37 2.04
CA PHE A 652 -3.27 33.52 3.15
C PHE A 652 -2.06 32.66 2.80
N ARG A 653 -1.44 32.07 3.82
CA ARG A 653 -0.31 31.16 3.68
C ARG A 653 -0.60 29.87 4.43
N SER A 654 -0.24 28.75 3.82
CA SER A 654 -0.34 27.44 4.44
C SER A 654 1.01 26.74 4.38
N ASN A 655 1.62 26.56 5.54
CA ASN A 655 2.94 25.98 5.72
C ASN A 655 2.82 24.70 6.54
N LEU A 656 3.37 23.63 5.99
CA LEU A 656 3.48 22.33 6.64
C LEU A 656 4.97 21.98 6.74
N ALA A 657 5.42 21.62 7.93
CA ALA A 657 6.73 21.02 8.13
C ALA A 657 6.56 19.75 8.95
N VAL A 658 6.87 18.61 8.35
CA VAL A 658 6.87 17.30 8.98
C VAL A 658 8.27 16.75 8.93
N THR A 659 8.76 16.19 10.03
CA THR A 659 10.05 15.50 10.06
C THR A 659 9.89 14.23 10.87
N ARG A 660 10.29 13.11 10.28
CA ARG A 660 10.42 11.83 10.98
C ARG A 660 11.88 11.47 11.17
N VAL A 661 12.27 11.19 12.41
CA VAL A 661 13.58 10.66 12.77
C VAL A 661 13.42 9.20 13.13
N ASN A 662 14.13 8.32 12.43
CA ASN A 662 14.09 6.89 12.67
C ASN A 662 15.47 6.40 13.12
N TYR A 663 15.49 5.54 14.13
CA TYR A 663 16.69 4.86 14.60
C TYR A 663 16.40 3.38 14.86
N ALA A 664 17.05 2.49 14.12
CA ALA A 664 16.93 1.05 14.28
C ALA A 664 18.08 0.50 15.13
N PHE A 665 17.77 0.00 16.33
CA PHE A 665 18.74 -0.70 17.18
C PHE A 665 19.08 -2.09 16.60
N SER A 666 18.08 -2.74 15.99
CA SER A 666 18.19 -3.98 15.24
C SER A 666 17.05 -4.08 14.22
N PRO A 667 17.03 -5.06 13.30
CA PRO A 667 15.89 -5.29 12.42
C PRO A 667 14.56 -5.56 13.15
N ARG A 668 14.60 -5.84 14.46
CA ARG A 668 13.45 -6.13 15.33
C ARG A 668 13.14 -5.05 16.36
N MET A 669 13.98 -4.02 16.49
CA MET A 669 13.81 -2.98 17.50
C MET A 669 14.16 -1.61 16.92
N PHE A 670 13.21 -0.69 16.92
CA PHE A 670 13.43 0.66 16.41
C PHE A 670 12.63 1.72 17.15
N PHE A 671 13.17 2.93 17.10
CA PHE A 671 12.54 4.15 17.53
C PHE A 671 12.17 5.01 16.32
N SER A 672 11.02 5.68 16.38
CA SER A 672 10.51 6.61 15.38
C SER A 672 9.93 7.82 16.09
N GLY A 673 10.51 9.00 15.88
CA GLY A 673 9.98 10.28 16.34
C GLY A 673 9.45 11.10 15.17
N LEU A 674 8.17 11.44 15.18
CA LEU A 674 7.51 12.27 14.19
C LEU A 674 7.20 13.63 14.81
N LEU A 675 7.65 14.71 14.17
CA LEU A 675 7.38 16.09 14.54
C LEU A 675 6.63 16.75 13.40
N GLN A 676 5.57 17.49 13.70
CA GLN A 676 4.75 18.15 12.69
C GLN A 676 4.38 19.56 13.15
N TYR A 677 4.51 20.51 12.23
CA TYR A 677 4.02 21.87 12.37
C TYR A 677 3.04 22.17 11.23
N ASN A 678 1.85 22.65 11.56
CA ASN A 678 0.85 23.11 10.60
C ASN A 678 0.43 24.54 10.93
N SER A 679 0.67 25.47 10.00
CA SER A 679 0.25 26.87 10.19
C SER A 679 -1.24 27.10 9.99
N ALA A 680 -1.97 26.20 9.31
CA ALA A 680 -3.41 26.36 9.09
C ALA A 680 -4.22 26.17 10.39
N ASP A 681 -3.83 25.21 11.23
CA ASP A 681 -4.52 24.91 12.50
C ASP A 681 -3.77 25.44 13.73
N TYR A 682 -2.70 26.20 13.50
CA TYR A 682 -1.77 26.67 14.53
C TYR A 682 -1.37 25.57 15.50
N SER A 683 -0.87 24.44 14.97
CA SER A 683 -0.53 23.27 15.79
C SER A 683 0.90 22.80 15.60
N PHE A 684 1.49 22.33 16.69
CA PHE A 684 2.72 21.56 16.71
C PHE A 684 2.47 20.24 17.41
N SER A 685 2.64 19.13 16.70
CA SER A 685 2.46 17.79 17.26
C SER A 685 3.74 16.97 17.23
N SER A 686 3.86 16.09 18.20
CA SER A 686 4.90 15.08 18.29
C SER A 686 4.31 13.69 18.53
N ASN A 687 4.88 12.68 17.89
CA ASN A 687 4.58 11.27 18.12
C ASN A 687 5.90 10.51 18.21
N LEU A 688 6.24 10.03 19.40
CA LEU A 688 7.44 9.25 19.68
C LEU A 688 7.03 7.80 19.89
N ARG A 689 7.65 6.88 19.16
CA ARG A 689 7.31 5.46 19.17
C ARG A 689 8.54 4.59 19.29
N LEU A 690 8.53 3.70 20.27
CA LEU A 690 9.41 2.53 20.33
C LEU A 690 8.61 1.29 19.95
N ARG A 691 9.12 0.48 19.02
CA ARG A 691 8.60 -0.85 18.69
C ARG A 691 9.69 -1.88 18.91
N TRP A 692 9.36 -2.96 19.60
CA TRP A 692 10.24 -4.10 19.80
C TRP A 692 9.51 -5.42 19.53
N GLU A 693 9.96 -6.15 18.52
CA GLU A 693 9.55 -7.52 18.25
C GLU A 693 10.49 -8.48 18.99
N TYR A 694 10.13 -8.82 20.22
CA TYR A 694 10.96 -9.66 21.10
C TYR A 694 10.92 -11.14 20.73
N SER A 695 9.93 -11.56 19.95
CA SER A 695 9.80 -12.89 19.38
C SER A 695 8.95 -12.79 18.10
N PRO A 696 9.16 -13.61 17.07
CA PRO A 696 8.41 -13.51 15.82
C PRO A 696 6.88 -13.41 16.02
N GLY A 697 6.29 -12.31 15.57
CA GLY A 697 4.85 -12.02 15.72
C GLY A 697 4.40 -11.56 17.11
N SER A 698 5.32 -11.37 18.06
CA SER A 698 5.07 -10.88 19.42
C SER A 698 5.81 -9.56 19.68
N GLU A 699 5.07 -8.53 20.09
CA GLU A 699 5.53 -7.15 20.04
C GLU A 699 5.20 -6.34 21.29
N LEU A 700 6.08 -5.40 21.60
CA LEU A 700 5.89 -4.31 22.55
C LEU A 700 5.93 -2.98 21.80
N PHE A 701 4.93 -2.13 22.05
CA PHE A 701 4.89 -0.75 21.61
C PHE A 701 4.85 0.18 22.82
N VAL A 702 5.64 1.24 22.76
CA VAL A 702 5.56 2.37 23.69
C VAL A 702 5.42 3.63 22.85
N VAL A 703 4.33 4.35 23.03
CA VAL A 703 4.02 5.55 22.25
C VAL A 703 3.70 6.71 23.16
N TYR A 704 4.28 7.86 22.82
CA TYR A 704 3.98 9.15 23.41
C TYR A 704 3.53 10.09 22.31
N THR A 705 2.39 10.75 22.51
CA THR A 705 1.85 11.77 21.62
C THR A 705 1.61 13.06 22.38
N ASP A 706 1.82 14.18 21.70
CA ASP A 706 1.60 15.52 22.24
C ASP A 706 1.17 16.43 21.08
N ASP A 707 0.12 17.22 21.24
CA ASP A 707 -0.30 18.27 20.32
C ASP A 707 -0.42 19.58 21.09
N ARG A 708 0.12 20.64 20.51
CA ARG A 708 0.21 21.95 21.15
C ARG A 708 -0.25 23.07 20.25
N ASP A 709 -0.89 24.05 20.85
CA ASP A 709 -1.27 25.30 20.20
C ASP A 709 -0.02 26.18 20.03
N VAL A 710 0.17 26.70 18.80
CA VAL A 710 1.26 27.60 18.45
C VAL A 710 0.77 28.95 17.90
N THR A 711 -0.47 29.34 18.17
CA THR A 711 -1.07 30.62 17.75
C THR A 711 -0.22 31.82 18.21
N ASN A 712 0.39 31.73 19.39
CA ASN A 712 1.26 32.77 19.95
C ASN A 712 2.75 32.67 19.54
N GLY A 713 3.08 31.73 18.64
CA GLY A 713 4.43 31.42 18.17
C GLY A 713 5.27 30.62 19.17
N PHE A 714 6.44 30.15 18.71
CA PHE A 714 7.43 29.45 19.54
C PHE A 714 8.20 30.45 20.43
N ARG A 715 7.61 30.86 21.56
CA ARG A 715 8.26 31.80 22.49
C ARG A 715 9.06 31.03 23.56
N PRO A 716 10.36 31.33 23.79
CA PRO A 716 11.18 30.62 24.77
C PRO A 716 10.67 30.70 26.22
N ASN A 717 9.93 31.77 26.57
CA ASN A 717 9.54 32.10 27.95
C ASN A 717 8.06 31.83 28.28
N ARG A 718 7.29 31.28 27.34
CA ARG A 718 5.93 30.77 27.57
C ARG A 718 5.85 29.41 26.92
N GLY A 719 5.56 28.36 27.69
CA GLY A 719 5.34 27.03 27.11
C GLY A 719 4.26 27.10 26.04
N LEU A 720 4.36 26.24 25.02
CA LEU A 720 3.27 26.04 24.07
C LEU A 720 2.09 25.40 24.81
N ASP A 721 0.90 25.96 24.64
CA ASP A 721 -0.31 25.50 25.34
C ASP A 721 -0.66 24.09 24.87
N LEU A 722 -0.82 23.18 25.83
CA LEU A 722 -1.17 21.79 25.55
C LEU A 722 -2.60 21.73 24.99
N ARG A 723 -2.80 21.02 23.87
CA ARG A 723 -4.14 20.66 23.38
C ARG A 723 -4.49 19.25 23.81
N ASN A 724 -3.64 18.29 23.46
CA ASN A 724 -3.78 16.91 23.90
C ASN A 724 -2.42 16.24 24.11
N ARG A 725 -2.39 15.21 24.95
CA ARG A 725 -1.25 14.31 25.11
C ARG A 725 -1.73 12.89 25.40
N GLY A 726 -0.93 11.92 25.00
CA GLY A 726 -1.19 10.52 25.26
C GLY A 726 0.10 9.77 25.54
N PHE A 727 0.04 8.81 26.46
CA PHE A 727 1.07 7.80 26.61
C PHE A 727 0.42 6.44 26.62
N VAL A 728 0.90 5.55 25.77
CA VAL A 728 0.30 4.24 25.52
C VAL A 728 1.38 3.17 25.52
N VAL A 729 1.11 2.07 26.21
CA VAL A 729 1.90 0.85 26.16
C VAL A 729 1.01 -0.28 25.68
N LYS A 730 1.42 -0.96 24.61
CA LYS A 730 0.72 -2.12 24.06
C LYS A 730 1.66 -3.31 24.01
N PHE A 731 1.17 -4.47 24.41
CA PHE A 731 1.90 -5.73 24.38
C PHE A 731 1.04 -6.84 23.78
N ASN A 732 1.63 -7.70 22.96
CA ASN A 732 0.96 -8.89 22.45
C ASN A 732 1.91 -10.10 22.43
N ARG A 733 1.34 -11.29 22.45
CA ARG A 733 2.09 -12.56 22.34
C ARG A 733 1.43 -13.46 21.31
N LEU A 734 2.19 -13.95 20.34
CA LEU A 734 1.71 -14.94 19.39
C LEU A 734 2.02 -16.36 19.87
N PHE A 735 1.01 -17.21 19.90
CA PHE A 735 1.11 -18.65 20.12
C PHE A 735 0.71 -19.39 18.84
N ARG A 736 1.48 -20.39 18.43
CA ARG A 736 1.21 -21.21 17.24
C ARG A 736 1.21 -22.68 17.63
N PHE A 737 0.15 -23.40 17.29
CA PHE A 737 -0.02 -24.84 17.57
C PHE A 737 0.09 -25.66 16.29
#